data_AF-A0A521MKG9-F1
#
_entry.id   AF-A0A521MKG9-F1
#
_cell.length_a   1.000
_cell.length_b   1.000
_cell.length_c   1.000
_cell.angle_alpha   90.00
_cell.angle_beta   90.00
_cell.angle_gamma   90.00
#
_symmetry.space_group_name_H-M   'P 1'
#
loop_
_entity.id
_entity.type
_entity.pdbx_description
1 polymer ?
#
loop_
_entity_poly.entity_id
_entity_poly.type
_entity_poly.pdbx_seq_one_letter_code
_entity_poly.pdbx_strand_id
1 'polypeptide(L)'
;MTGTDGETAVPSEPGESAVPSEPGEPAAPGGETPSAVPEATAAVMPESAPAPGTRPVVGLTAEERGDTVGRGRRALVRVVVAVVILGGIAATIVVANGIPARVSGFVNQVAAGVLGGAATAIPSPGASGPAATPAATPSPTPTAEPISGDEQYIATMNGNESAARPSSTLAPYPVDADAKHQSDLVAANDARWSLIARGLGIDTGSTDKVFVLAGLDRPWTLADLVANGAVRQLDDTTYLMTKTVFVSSGSTLDLNAPGVTLRLSSGASGYTPLVAWGGAISFAGTAEAPLTITSWDTAADAADTDVTDGRAYVRIHEGTVTTSHTDFSDLGFWSGRTGGFALTGSSILLSTGTIDSTTFSGMHIGLYLDAAEKVAITGTSIRDSLEEGIELGDGVIGTTITDTSVVGSATNGIDVRKGSDDLTVTGATLSRNGGYGLRFDGAPRADAANSSGFSVDNSWGLTVADSTIGDNGSGAISVIGTSQVELRGNTVDQKTVGFLLRDSQAEITGNTVAVTPGNGIVFDGALSSARVAGNTISGEGPNAIALSNGADDVVRADNDDSGWTERWEVLVWIEAHPLALLWGLLLIIPIVGIAFVFYRVRRQRKIRELVESATIAVAAAEKASYEGARGMAAPDVAGVAEGEVPASAAAPSPLPAPAPAPKRSPAPKPARAASVTRAAAAPAPPSVVRAMPVKSQRPIDARAPQSSSGPGAASTSSSAEPAFGRFASVEELAVAAVLDAGKPIDRVAHALRVPVGSVAGWVSKARRQREAAEREAADRDR
;
A
#
# COMPACT_ATOMS: atom_id res chain seq x y z
N MET A 1 36.48 44.41 25.69
CA MET A 1 37.26 45.66 25.48
C MET A 1 38.72 45.27 25.33
N THR A 2 39.29 45.63 24.16
CA THR A 2 40.74 45.75 23.80
C THR A 2 41.62 44.50 24.03
N GLY A 3 42.16 43.77 23.05
CA GLY A 3 42.52 44.09 21.66
C GLY A 3 44.05 44.20 21.53
N THR A 4 44.67 43.33 20.73
CA THR A 4 45.81 43.67 19.83
C THR A 4 46.23 42.44 19.00
N ASP A 5 46.51 42.76 17.74
CA ASP A 5 46.61 41.92 16.56
C ASP A 5 48.01 41.33 16.34
N GLY A 6 48.07 40.28 15.51
CA GLY A 6 49.30 39.68 15.00
C GLY A 6 49.01 38.84 13.75
N GLU A 7 49.37 39.42 12.61
CA GLU A 7 48.99 39.09 11.24
C GLU A 7 49.93 38.04 10.57
N THR A 8 49.32 37.23 9.69
CA THR A 8 49.84 36.52 8.48
C THR A 8 51.14 35.70 8.47
N ALA A 9 51.04 34.44 8.02
CA ALA A 9 51.92 33.85 7.00
C ALA A 9 51.36 32.53 6.41
N VAL A 10 51.27 32.50 5.08
CA VAL A 10 50.98 31.39 4.17
C VAL A 10 52.20 30.44 4.08
N PRO A 11 52.03 29.14 3.77
CA PRO A 11 53.08 28.37 3.10
C PRO A 11 52.65 27.96 1.70
N SER A 12 53.38 28.48 0.72
CA SER A 12 53.37 28.10 -0.69
C SER A 12 54.08 26.76 -0.92
N GLU A 13 53.63 26.05 -1.96
CA GLU A 13 54.26 24.87 -2.56
C GLU A 13 55.74 25.06 -2.95
N PRO A 14 56.44 23.94 -3.19
CA PRO A 14 57.37 23.92 -4.32
C PRO A 14 57.31 22.64 -5.17
N GLY A 15 57.29 22.83 -6.49
CA GLY A 15 58.44 22.36 -7.29
C GLY A 15 58.25 21.17 -8.24
N GLU A 16 57.85 21.52 -9.46
CA GLU A 16 57.90 20.78 -10.73
C GLU A 16 59.34 20.39 -11.16
N SER A 17 59.51 19.24 -11.84
CA SER A 17 60.75 18.89 -12.59
C SER A 17 60.47 18.05 -13.84
N ALA A 18 60.46 18.75 -14.97
CA ALA A 18 61.12 18.54 -16.26
C ALA A 18 61.34 17.12 -16.86
N VAL A 19 60.89 17.07 -18.13
CA VAL A 19 61.11 16.17 -19.28
C VAL A 19 62.60 16.02 -19.68
N PRO A 20 62.95 14.96 -20.44
CA PRO A 20 63.95 15.09 -21.49
C PRO A 20 63.46 14.62 -22.88
N SER A 21 63.90 15.36 -23.90
CA SER A 21 63.56 15.25 -25.31
C SER A 21 64.36 14.17 -26.07
N GLU A 22 63.74 13.74 -27.17
CA GLU A 22 64.16 12.94 -28.34
C GLU A 22 65.53 13.29 -28.97
N PRO A 23 66.12 12.44 -29.86
CA PRO A 23 65.80 12.55 -31.30
C PRO A 23 65.93 11.26 -32.17
N GLY A 24 65.20 11.20 -33.29
CA GLY A 24 65.67 10.52 -34.51
C GLY A 24 64.64 10.01 -35.52
N GLU A 25 64.25 10.86 -36.48
CA GLU A 25 63.83 10.49 -37.85
C GLU A 25 65.01 10.79 -38.81
N PRO A 26 65.12 10.22 -40.06
CA PRO A 26 64.26 10.65 -41.17
C PRO A 26 63.97 9.62 -42.31
N ALA A 27 62.89 9.88 -43.06
CA ALA A 27 62.85 10.02 -44.55
C ALA A 27 61.84 9.15 -45.35
N ALA A 28 60.87 9.86 -45.97
CA ALA A 28 59.99 9.49 -47.10
C ALA A 28 60.76 9.62 -48.47
N PRO A 29 60.18 9.59 -49.72
CA PRO A 29 58.75 9.65 -50.14
C PRO A 29 58.31 8.91 -51.46
N GLY A 30 57.01 9.03 -51.81
CA GLY A 30 56.44 8.97 -53.18
C GLY A 30 55.39 7.87 -53.41
N GLY A 31 54.21 8.07 -54.03
CA GLY A 31 53.59 9.24 -54.65
C GLY A 31 52.16 8.95 -55.17
N GLU A 32 51.37 10.02 -55.23
CA GLU A 32 50.30 10.43 -56.18
C GLU A 32 49.09 9.56 -56.60
N THR A 33 48.04 10.30 -56.97
CA THR A 33 46.60 10.02 -57.03
C THR A 33 46.11 9.70 -58.48
N PRO A 34 44.86 9.99 -58.93
CA PRO A 34 43.83 8.99 -59.25
C PRO A 34 43.36 9.04 -60.73
N SER A 35 42.46 8.13 -61.15
CA SER A 35 41.67 8.36 -62.39
C SER A 35 40.38 7.55 -62.45
N ALA A 36 39.44 8.11 -63.21
CA ALA A 36 38.01 7.90 -63.20
C ALA A 36 37.51 7.47 -64.59
N VAL A 37 36.40 6.69 -64.65
CA VAL A 37 35.27 6.79 -65.64
C VAL A 37 35.54 6.29 -67.09
N PRO A 38 34.57 5.97 -68.02
CA PRO A 38 33.14 5.56 -67.98
C PRO A 38 32.74 4.33 -68.88
N GLU A 39 31.43 3.97 -68.82
CA GLU A 39 30.46 3.55 -69.90
C GLU A 39 30.72 2.39 -70.89
N ALA A 40 29.70 1.51 -71.03
CA ALA A 40 29.01 1.26 -72.31
C ALA A 40 27.68 0.51 -72.14
N THR A 41 26.68 1.00 -72.89
CA THR A 41 25.26 0.61 -73.04
C THR A 41 25.03 -0.34 -74.24
N ALA A 42 23.79 -0.87 -74.35
CA ALA A 42 23.06 -1.45 -75.52
C ALA A 42 22.62 -2.93 -75.32
N ALA A 43 21.47 -3.47 -75.77
CA ALA A 43 20.21 -3.03 -76.39
C ALA A 43 19.24 -4.27 -76.37
N VAL A 44 17.97 -4.16 -75.97
CA VAL A 44 16.71 -4.15 -76.79
C VAL A 44 16.46 -5.34 -77.76
N MET A 45 15.54 -6.27 -77.36
CA MET A 45 14.36 -6.91 -78.05
C MET A 45 14.51 -7.63 -79.44
N PRO A 46 13.53 -8.43 -79.97
CA PRO A 46 12.36 -9.16 -79.40
C PRO A 46 12.10 -10.61 -79.97
N GLU A 47 11.16 -11.31 -79.33
CA GLU A 47 10.04 -12.17 -79.83
C GLU A 47 10.15 -13.01 -81.13
N SER A 48 9.78 -14.31 -81.04
CA SER A 48 9.22 -15.10 -82.17
C SER A 48 8.45 -16.34 -81.67
N ALA A 49 7.18 -16.46 -82.07
CA ALA A 49 6.29 -17.61 -81.87
C ALA A 49 6.19 -18.46 -83.19
N PRO A 50 5.29 -19.46 -83.34
CA PRO A 50 5.65 -20.86 -83.62
C PRO A 50 5.20 -21.39 -85.00
N ALA A 51 5.53 -22.65 -85.33
CA ALA A 51 5.01 -23.36 -86.50
C ALA A 51 4.52 -24.80 -86.18
N PRO A 52 3.56 -25.35 -86.97
CA PRO A 52 2.59 -26.36 -86.52
C PRO A 52 2.72 -27.73 -87.22
N GLY A 53 2.07 -28.76 -86.66
CA GLY A 53 1.54 -29.88 -87.45
C GLY A 53 1.74 -31.28 -86.89
N THR A 54 0.71 -31.84 -86.24
CA THR A 54 0.01 -33.11 -86.58
C THR A 54 -0.92 -33.57 -85.42
N ARG A 55 -2.16 -33.94 -85.75
CA ARG A 55 -3.19 -34.60 -84.92
C ARG A 55 -3.48 -35.98 -85.56
N PRO A 56 -4.25 -36.91 -84.94
CA PRO A 56 -4.28 -37.34 -83.53
C PRO A 56 -4.30 -38.88 -83.40
N VAL A 57 -3.95 -39.42 -82.23
CA VAL A 57 -4.44 -40.74 -81.78
C VAL A 57 -5.02 -40.56 -80.38
N VAL A 58 -6.25 -41.02 -80.20
CA VAL A 58 -7.09 -40.86 -79.01
C VAL A 58 -6.50 -41.64 -77.83
N GLY A 59 -6.18 -40.93 -76.76
CA GLY A 59 -5.84 -41.48 -75.45
C GLY A 59 -6.49 -40.63 -74.36
N LEU A 60 -7.16 -41.31 -73.41
CA LEU A 60 -7.98 -40.79 -72.31
C LEU A 60 -7.38 -39.56 -71.59
N THR A 61 -8.20 -38.57 -71.26
CA THR A 61 -7.77 -37.31 -70.63
C THR A 61 -7.50 -37.45 -69.13
N ALA A 62 -6.66 -36.56 -68.60
CA ALA A 62 -6.25 -36.53 -67.20
C ALA A 62 -7.38 -36.22 -66.19
N GLU A 63 -8.56 -35.80 -66.67
CA GLU A 63 -9.76 -35.67 -65.81
C GLU A 63 -10.35 -37.04 -65.42
N GLU A 64 -10.13 -38.08 -66.21
CA GLU A 64 -10.55 -39.45 -65.90
C GLU A 64 -9.54 -40.21 -65.01
N ARG A 65 -8.42 -39.60 -64.65
CA ARG A 65 -7.36 -40.20 -63.80
C ARG A 65 -7.24 -39.63 -62.38
N GLY A 66 -8.16 -38.75 -61.98
CA GLY A 66 -8.38 -38.42 -60.56
C GLY A 66 -7.23 -37.72 -59.81
N ASP A 67 -6.36 -36.98 -60.51
CA ASP A 67 -5.20 -36.32 -59.89
C ASP A 67 -5.17 -34.81 -60.16
N THR A 68 -5.83 -34.01 -59.31
CA THR A 68 -5.47 -32.58 -59.09
C THR A 68 -5.84 -32.11 -57.68
N VAL A 69 -4.91 -32.27 -56.72
CA VAL A 69 -4.91 -31.48 -55.47
C VAL A 69 -4.43 -30.06 -55.82
N GLY A 70 -5.37 -29.19 -56.17
CA GLY A 70 -5.13 -27.87 -56.77
C GLY A 70 -4.46 -26.84 -55.84
N ARG A 71 -3.69 -25.94 -56.48
CA ARG A 71 -3.00 -24.75 -55.92
C ARG A 71 -3.87 -23.87 -55.00
N GLY A 72 -5.20 -23.97 -55.08
CA GLY A 72 -6.12 -23.24 -54.20
C GLY A 72 -5.95 -23.56 -52.72
N ARG A 73 -5.57 -24.79 -52.34
CA ARG A 73 -5.31 -25.15 -50.93
C ARG A 73 -4.05 -24.50 -50.38
N ARG A 74 -3.01 -24.30 -51.20
CA ARG A 74 -1.76 -23.63 -50.79
C ARG A 74 -1.94 -22.11 -50.67
N ALA A 75 -2.75 -21.52 -51.54
CA ALA A 75 -3.13 -20.11 -51.43
C ALA A 75 -4.02 -19.86 -50.20
N LEU A 76 -4.99 -20.74 -49.93
CA LEU A 76 -5.85 -20.64 -48.74
C LEU A 76 -5.07 -20.81 -47.45
N VAL A 77 -4.12 -21.75 -47.38
CA VAL A 77 -3.25 -21.92 -46.20
C VAL A 77 -2.34 -20.71 -45.99
N ARG A 78 -1.78 -20.11 -47.05
CA ARG A 78 -0.97 -18.88 -46.92
C ARG A 78 -1.80 -17.67 -46.46
N VAL A 79 -3.04 -17.54 -46.94
CA VAL A 79 -3.96 -16.48 -46.51
C VAL A 79 -4.41 -16.70 -45.06
N VAL A 80 -4.71 -17.93 -44.66
CA VAL A 80 -5.09 -18.24 -43.27
C VAL A 80 -3.92 -18.03 -42.31
N VAL A 81 -2.70 -18.43 -42.67
CA VAL A 81 -1.50 -18.17 -41.86
C VAL A 81 -1.21 -16.67 -41.76
N ALA A 82 -1.33 -15.92 -42.86
CA ALA A 82 -1.18 -14.47 -42.84
C ALA A 82 -2.25 -13.78 -41.98
N VAL A 83 -3.50 -14.22 -42.02
CA VAL A 83 -4.60 -13.69 -41.18
C VAL A 83 -4.44 -14.06 -39.71
N VAL A 84 -3.86 -15.22 -39.39
CA VAL A 84 -3.55 -15.59 -38.00
C VAL A 84 -2.36 -14.78 -37.46
N ILE A 85 -1.34 -14.53 -38.28
CA ILE A 85 -0.19 -13.71 -37.89
C ILE A 85 -0.62 -12.23 -37.74
N LEU A 86 -1.35 -11.68 -38.71
CA LEU A 86 -1.89 -10.31 -38.64
C LEU A 86 -2.94 -10.15 -37.53
N GLY A 87 -3.77 -11.17 -37.30
CA GLY A 87 -4.76 -11.20 -36.23
C GLY A 87 -4.12 -11.31 -34.84
N GLY A 88 -3.00 -12.05 -34.72
CA GLY A 88 -2.16 -12.08 -33.54
C GLY A 88 -1.56 -10.70 -33.25
N ILE A 89 -0.91 -10.10 -34.25
CA ILE A 89 -0.30 -8.76 -34.13
C ILE A 89 -1.34 -7.68 -33.78
N ALA A 90 -2.53 -7.71 -34.41
CA ALA A 90 -3.60 -6.76 -34.11
C ALA A 90 -4.21 -6.96 -32.71
N ALA A 91 -4.33 -8.21 -32.23
CA ALA A 91 -4.79 -8.48 -30.87
C ALA A 91 -3.78 -8.03 -29.82
N THR A 92 -2.47 -8.14 -30.10
CA THR A 92 -1.42 -7.62 -29.21
C THR A 92 -1.39 -6.10 -29.18
N ILE A 93 -1.60 -5.42 -30.32
CA ILE A 93 -1.67 -3.94 -30.39
C ILE A 93 -2.89 -3.39 -29.64
N VAL A 94 -4.03 -4.10 -29.64
CA VAL A 94 -5.26 -3.69 -28.93
C VAL A 94 -5.18 -3.97 -27.42
N VAL A 95 -4.41 -4.97 -27.00
CA VAL A 95 -4.16 -5.23 -25.57
C VAL A 95 -3.06 -4.31 -25.01
N ALA A 96 -2.10 -3.89 -25.84
CA ALA A 96 -1.02 -2.99 -25.43
C ALA A 96 -1.39 -1.49 -25.40
N ASN A 97 -2.43 -1.03 -26.14
CA ASN A 97 -2.80 0.39 -26.22
C ASN A 97 -4.15 0.77 -25.58
N GLY A 98 -4.77 -0.12 -24.79
CA GLY A 98 -6.06 0.13 -24.15
C GLY A 98 -7.24 0.14 -25.12
N ILE A 99 -8.39 -0.37 -24.66
CA ILE A 99 -9.63 -0.45 -25.46
C ILE A 99 -10.24 0.96 -25.57
N PRO A 100 -10.47 1.50 -26.78
CA PRO A 100 -11.21 2.76 -26.91
C PRO A 100 -12.65 2.57 -26.43
N ALA A 101 -13.17 3.54 -25.67
CA ALA A 101 -14.46 3.53 -24.97
C ALA A 101 -15.73 3.26 -25.82
N ARG A 102 -15.60 2.97 -27.13
CA ARG A 102 -16.71 2.62 -28.03
C ARG A 102 -16.92 1.11 -28.21
N VAL A 103 -16.08 0.24 -27.64
CA VAL A 103 -16.25 -1.24 -27.73
C VAL A 103 -16.91 -1.84 -26.49
N SER A 104 -16.95 -1.12 -25.37
CA SER A 104 -17.57 -1.55 -24.11
C SER A 104 -19.09 -1.78 -24.23
N GLY A 105 -19.76 -1.12 -25.19
CA GLY A 105 -21.20 -1.23 -25.40
C GLY A 105 -21.67 -2.58 -25.96
N PHE A 106 -20.82 -3.27 -26.72
CA PHE A 106 -21.20 -4.53 -27.36
C PHE A 106 -21.11 -5.73 -26.39
N VAL A 107 -20.18 -5.69 -25.44
CA VAL A 107 -20.00 -6.75 -24.44
C VAL A 107 -21.11 -6.71 -23.38
N ASN A 108 -21.55 -5.51 -22.96
CA ASN A 108 -22.67 -5.36 -22.03
C ASN A 108 -24.04 -5.69 -22.65
N GLN A 109 -24.22 -5.54 -23.97
CA GLN A 109 -25.46 -5.93 -24.66
C GLN A 109 -25.62 -7.45 -24.80
N VAL A 110 -24.53 -8.22 -24.84
CA VAL A 110 -24.61 -9.69 -24.89
C VAL A 110 -24.82 -10.30 -23.50
N ALA A 111 -24.31 -9.67 -22.45
CA ALA A 111 -24.55 -10.10 -21.06
C ALA A 111 -25.99 -9.81 -20.57
N ALA A 112 -26.63 -8.75 -21.08
CA ALA A 112 -28.02 -8.39 -20.73
C ALA A 112 -29.09 -9.26 -21.40
N GLY A 113 -28.74 -10.08 -22.41
CA GLY A 113 -29.68 -10.91 -23.17
C GLY A 113 -30.03 -12.27 -22.53
N VAL A 114 -29.36 -12.67 -21.44
CA VAL A 114 -29.50 -14.03 -20.86
C VAL A 114 -30.25 -14.04 -19.52
N LEU A 115 -30.56 -12.88 -18.91
CA LEU A 115 -31.30 -12.80 -17.64
C LEU A 115 -32.39 -11.71 -17.62
N GLY A 116 -33.16 -11.58 -18.71
CA GLY A 116 -34.32 -10.70 -18.78
C GLY A 116 -35.64 -11.42 -18.47
N GLY A 117 -35.98 -11.55 -17.19
CA GLY A 117 -37.33 -11.89 -16.73
C GLY A 117 -38.02 -10.62 -16.20
N ALA A 118 -39.00 -10.13 -16.95
CA ALA A 118 -39.69 -8.86 -16.72
C ALA A 118 -40.56 -8.84 -15.45
N ALA A 119 -40.58 -7.71 -14.74
CA ALA A 119 -41.71 -7.32 -13.92
C ALA A 119 -41.88 -5.78 -13.96
N THR A 120 -43.00 -5.39 -14.55
CA THR A 120 -43.57 -4.05 -14.68
C THR A 120 -43.89 -3.43 -13.31
N ALA A 121 -43.59 -2.15 -13.13
CA ALA A 121 -44.08 -1.34 -12.01
C ALA A 121 -44.70 -0.02 -12.50
N ILE A 122 -45.94 0.23 -12.10
CA ILE A 122 -46.61 1.54 -11.97
C ILE A 122 -47.63 1.37 -10.81
N PRO A 123 -48.08 2.42 -10.09
CA PRO A 123 -47.38 3.34 -9.18
C PRO A 123 -47.93 3.29 -7.73
N SER A 124 -47.28 4.00 -6.80
CA SER A 124 -47.82 4.31 -5.45
C SER A 124 -49.11 5.16 -5.50
N PRO A 125 -50.00 4.97 -4.51
CA PRO A 125 -50.27 5.99 -3.48
C PRO A 125 -50.43 5.32 -2.09
N GLY A 126 -50.48 5.94 -0.91
CA GLY A 126 -50.72 7.30 -0.44
C GLY A 126 -50.84 7.23 1.10
N ALA A 127 -50.87 8.40 1.74
CA ALA A 127 -50.78 8.64 3.18
C ALA A 127 -51.87 8.01 4.08
N SER A 128 -51.57 7.90 5.39
CA SER A 128 -52.36 8.44 6.54
C SER A 128 -52.54 7.48 7.73
N GLY A 129 -52.18 7.96 8.94
CA GLY A 129 -53.07 7.85 10.11
C GLY A 129 -52.74 6.83 11.22
N PRO A 130 -53.20 7.06 12.48
CA PRO A 130 -52.39 6.90 13.69
C PRO A 130 -52.93 5.90 14.75
N ALA A 131 -52.08 5.64 15.75
CA ALA A 131 -52.34 5.33 17.18
C ALA A 131 -53.37 4.25 17.59
N ALA A 132 -52.91 3.28 18.40
CA ALA A 132 -53.72 2.69 19.49
C ALA A 132 -52.84 1.97 20.55
N THR A 133 -52.98 2.39 21.80
CA THR A 133 -52.69 1.63 23.04
C THR A 133 -54.04 1.49 23.74
N PRO A 134 -54.44 0.32 24.31
CA PRO A 134 -54.28 0.01 25.76
C PRO A 134 -54.09 -1.52 26.01
N ALA A 135 -53.77 -2.08 27.18
CA ALA A 135 -54.27 -1.83 28.53
C ALA A 135 -53.37 -2.49 29.61
N ALA A 136 -53.53 -2.05 30.86
CA ALA A 136 -52.78 -2.43 32.06
C ALA A 136 -53.57 -3.38 33.00
N THR A 137 -52.89 -4.23 33.80
CA THR A 137 -53.20 -4.61 35.22
C THR A 137 -52.05 -5.50 35.82
N PRO A 138 -51.93 -5.74 37.16
CA PRO A 138 -51.24 -4.94 38.19
C PRO A 138 -50.02 -5.61 38.89
N SER A 139 -49.40 -4.88 39.83
CA SER A 139 -48.17 -5.05 40.63
C SER A 139 -47.96 -6.39 41.42
N PRO A 140 -46.74 -6.65 41.97
CA PRO A 140 -46.36 -6.04 43.26
C PRO A 140 -44.93 -5.48 43.35
N THR A 141 -44.82 -4.40 44.10
CA THR A 141 -43.57 -3.77 44.57
C THR A 141 -42.85 -4.66 45.59
N PRO A 142 -41.51 -4.84 45.46
CA PRO A 142 -40.64 -4.93 46.61
C PRO A 142 -39.78 -3.67 46.72
N THR A 143 -39.84 -3.08 47.91
CA THR A 143 -39.01 -1.98 48.39
C THR A 143 -37.53 -2.35 48.26
N ALA A 144 -36.80 -1.69 47.38
CA ALA A 144 -35.34 -1.65 47.35
C ALA A 144 -34.92 -0.17 47.34
N GLU A 145 -33.96 0.17 48.20
CA GLU A 145 -33.42 1.52 48.34
C GLU A 145 -32.94 2.08 46.99
N PRO A 146 -32.99 3.41 46.76
CA PRO A 146 -32.54 3.99 45.52
C PRO A 146 -31.02 3.88 45.42
N ILE A 147 -30.58 2.89 44.65
CA ILE A 147 -29.23 2.79 44.11
C ILE A 147 -28.96 4.08 43.33
N SER A 148 -27.84 4.77 43.58
CA SER A 148 -27.50 5.99 42.84
C SER A 148 -27.39 5.67 41.34
N GLY A 149 -27.70 6.65 40.48
CA GLY A 149 -27.64 6.48 39.03
C GLY A 149 -26.27 6.00 38.52
N ASP A 150 -25.21 6.22 39.31
CA ASP A 150 -23.84 5.84 39.01
C ASP A 150 -23.61 4.33 39.19
N GLU A 151 -24.24 3.70 40.18
CA GLU A 151 -24.15 2.24 40.41
C GLU A 151 -24.99 1.45 39.39
N GLN A 152 -26.13 1.99 38.93
CA GLN A 152 -26.89 1.39 37.82
C GLN A 152 -26.13 1.45 36.49
N TYR A 153 -25.35 2.51 36.26
CA TYR A 153 -24.54 2.66 35.06
C TYR A 153 -23.37 1.66 35.03
N ILE A 154 -22.68 1.47 36.16
CA ILE A 154 -21.60 0.48 36.31
C ILE A 154 -22.12 -0.96 36.25
N ALA A 155 -23.28 -1.26 36.86
CA ALA A 155 -23.91 -2.57 36.76
C ALA A 155 -24.40 -2.89 35.33
N THR A 156 -24.80 -1.88 34.55
CA THR A 156 -25.18 -2.06 33.13
C THR A 156 -23.95 -2.30 32.24
N MET A 157 -22.81 -1.68 32.52
CA MET A 157 -21.55 -2.00 31.81
C MET A 157 -21.03 -3.39 32.16
N ASN A 158 -20.98 -3.74 33.45
CA ASN A 158 -20.45 -5.03 33.90
C ASN A 158 -21.42 -6.20 33.62
N GLY A 159 -22.73 -5.95 33.58
CA GLY A 159 -23.74 -6.92 33.18
C GLY A 159 -23.77 -7.19 31.67
N ASN A 160 -23.23 -6.28 30.85
CA ASN A 160 -23.19 -6.44 29.39
C ASN A 160 -21.97 -7.19 28.85
N GLU A 161 -20.94 -7.45 29.64
CA GLU A 161 -19.85 -8.35 29.21
C GLU A 161 -20.29 -9.82 29.17
N SER A 162 -21.34 -10.18 29.93
CA SER A 162 -22.02 -11.48 29.86
C SER A 162 -23.35 -11.46 29.10
N ALA A 163 -23.78 -10.30 28.56
CA ALA A 163 -24.90 -10.26 27.62
C ALA A 163 -24.42 -10.86 26.30
N ALA A 164 -24.85 -12.09 26.05
CA ALA A 164 -24.52 -12.89 24.88
C ALA A 164 -24.40 -12.05 23.61
N ARG A 165 -23.15 -11.75 23.20
CA ARG A 165 -22.86 -11.40 21.81
C ARG A 165 -23.58 -12.44 20.96
N PRO A 166 -24.31 -12.04 19.89
CA PRO A 166 -24.97 -13.01 19.03
C PRO A 166 -23.93 -14.07 18.65
N SER A 167 -24.16 -15.32 19.04
CA SER A 167 -23.22 -16.40 18.81
C SER A 167 -23.13 -16.58 17.30
N SER A 168 -22.05 -16.07 16.70
CA SER A 168 -21.83 -16.22 15.28
C SER A 168 -21.64 -17.70 14.99
N THR A 169 -22.46 -18.24 14.11
CA THR A 169 -22.26 -19.58 13.55
C THR A 169 -21.22 -19.59 12.43
N LEU A 170 -20.78 -18.40 11.98
CA LEU A 170 -19.65 -18.27 11.06
C LEU A 170 -18.37 -18.56 11.84
N ALA A 171 -17.53 -19.44 11.26
CA ALA A 171 -16.18 -19.64 11.75
C ALA A 171 -15.48 -18.27 11.85
N PRO A 172 -14.66 -18.04 12.90
CA PRO A 172 -13.84 -16.84 12.98
C PRO A 172 -13.05 -16.68 11.67
N TYR A 173 -12.90 -15.44 11.21
CA TYR A 173 -12.01 -15.18 10.09
C TYR A 173 -10.63 -15.72 10.47
N PRO A 174 -9.98 -16.52 9.60
CA PRO A 174 -8.66 -17.06 9.92
C PRO A 174 -7.70 -15.88 10.07
N VAL A 175 -7.17 -15.70 11.27
CA VAL A 175 -6.10 -14.75 11.57
C VAL A 175 -4.91 -15.59 12.03
N ASP A 176 -3.73 -15.22 11.55
CA ASP A 176 -2.49 -15.79 12.06
C ASP A 176 -2.38 -15.53 13.58
N ALA A 177 -2.05 -16.57 14.34
CA ALA A 177 -2.12 -16.52 15.80
C ALA A 177 -1.05 -15.59 16.38
N ASP A 178 0.14 -15.60 15.79
CA ASP A 178 1.27 -14.78 16.23
C ASP A 178 1.01 -13.32 15.88
N ALA A 179 0.55 -13.04 14.66
CA ALA A 179 0.12 -11.70 14.26
C ALA A 179 -1.01 -11.16 15.15
N LYS A 180 -1.97 -12.02 15.54
CA LYS A 180 -3.02 -11.64 16.50
C LYS A 180 -2.46 -11.43 17.92
N HIS A 181 -1.42 -12.13 18.33
CA HIS A 181 -0.80 -11.91 19.63
C HIS A 181 -0.06 -10.58 19.66
N GLN A 182 0.81 -10.33 18.67
CA GLN A 182 1.52 -9.06 18.49
C GLN A 182 0.55 -7.88 18.39
N SER A 183 -0.46 -8.02 17.52
CA SER A 183 -1.86 -7.69 17.81
C SER A 183 -2.19 -6.92 19.08
N ASP A 184 -2.54 -7.75 20.04
CA ASP A 184 -3.08 -7.40 21.33
C ASP A 184 -1.98 -6.74 22.20
N LEU A 185 -0.70 -7.09 22.01
CA LEU A 185 0.44 -6.47 22.71
C LEU A 185 0.58 -4.98 22.39
N VAL A 186 0.49 -4.59 21.10
CA VAL A 186 0.54 -3.17 20.71
C VAL A 186 -0.63 -2.40 21.29
N ALA A 187 -1.85 -2.95 21.19
CA ALA A 187 -3.05 -2.31 21.74
C ALA A 187 -2.94 -2.13 23.27
N ALA A 188 -2.42 -3.13 23.98
CA ALA A 188 -2.19 -3.06 25.42
C ALA A 188 -1.15 -1.98 25.77
N ASN A 189 -0.06 -1.89 25.01
CA ASN A 189 0.97 -0.86 25.21
C ASN A 189 0.43 0.55 24.97
N ASP A 190 -0.31 0.78 23.89
CA ASP A 190 -0.91 2.09 23.59
C ASP A 190 -1.88 2.53 24.68
N ALA A 191 -2.75 1.63 25.15
CA ALA A 191 -3.65 1.89 26.27
C ALA A 191 -2.85 2.23 27.54
N ARG A 192 -1.82 1.46 27.85
CA ARG A 192 -0.95 1.66 29.01
C ARG A 192 -0.28 3.03 28.99
N TRP A 193 0.42 3.37 27.91
CA TRP A 193 1.17 4.62 27.82
C TRP A 193 0.26 5.84 27.86
N SER A 194 -0.91 5.78 27.23
CA SER A 194 -1.90 6.85 27.29
C SER A 194 -2.42 7.07 28.72
N LEU A 195 -2.62 6.01 29.50
CA LEU A 195 -3.03 6.12 30.91
C LEU A 195 -1.93 6.73 31.78
N ILE A 196 -0.67 6.30 31.62
CA ILE A 196 0.48 6.88 32.36
C ILE A 196 0.64 8.35 32.03
N ALA A 197 0.56 8.73 30.75
CA ALA A 197 0.66 10.11 30.32
C ALA A 197 -0.40 11.02 30.96
N ARG A 198 -1.58 10.47 31.31
CA ARG A 198 -2.66 11.18 32.00
C ARG A 198 -2.52 11.17 33.53
N GLY A 199 -1.44 10.61 34.07
CA GLY A 199 -1.22 10.46 35.50
C GLY A 199 -2.20 9.50 36.17
N LEU A 200 -2.86 8.64 35.40
CA LEU A 200 -3.82 7.66 35.93
C LEU A 200 -3.04 6.42 36.40
N GLY A 201 -3.29 6.02 37.66
CA GLY A 201 -2.73 4.80 38.23
C GLY A 201 -3.19 3.60 37.42
N ILE A 202 -2.26 2.71 37.08
CA ILE A 202 -2.58 1.49 36.36
C ILE A 202 -2.63 0.34 37.37
N ASP A 203 -3.82 -0.23 37.57
CA ASP A 203 -3.96 -1.52 38.26
C ASP A 203 -3.76 -2.66 37.24
N THR A 204 -2.53 -2.80 36.75
CA THR A 204 -2.16 -3.94 35.91
C THR A 204 -1.89 -5.09 36.85
N GLY A 205 -2.79 -6.09 36.91
CA GLY A 205 -2.70 -7.32 37.71
C GLY A 205 -1.51 -8.25 37.41
N SER A 206 -0.33 -7.68 37.15
CA SER A 206 0.98 -8.30 37.04
C SER A 206 2.02 -7.26 37.50
N THR A 207 2.24 -7.17 38.81
CA THR A 207 3.45 -6.66 39.49
C THR A 207 4.34 -5.65 38.73
N ASP A 208 4.22 -4.36 39.10
CA ASP A 208 5.22 -3.29 39.09
C ASP A 208 6.50 -3.50 38.27
N LYS A 209 6.63 -2.83 37.10
CA LYS A 209 7.93 -2.48 36.49
C LYS A 209 7.86 -1.29 35.50
N VAL A 210 7.11 -0.23 35.79
CA VAL A 210 7.33 1.07 35.09
C VAL A 210 7.99 2.04 36.05
N PHE A 211 9.09 2.63 35.64
CA PHE A 211 9.71 3.75 36.30
C PHE A 211 9.40 5.02 35.52
N VAL A 212 8.53 5.85 36.08
CA VAL A 212 8.11 7.11 35.48
C VAL A 212 9.09 8.21 35.89
N LEU A 213 9.75 8.80 34.90
CA LEU A 213 10.59 9.98 35.07
C LEU A 213 9.70 11.21 34.99
N ALA A 214 9.46 11.84 36.12
CA ALA A 214 8.67 13.06 36.22
C ALA A 214 9.43 14.15 36.96
N GLY A 215 9.31 15.39 36.47
CA GLY A 215 9.51 16.61 37.25
C GLY A 215 10.84 16.72 37.99
N LEU A 216 11.92 17.00 37.25
CA LEU A 216 13.17 17.50 37.82
C LEU A 216 13.58 18.79 37.09
N ASP A 217 14.20 19.72 37.83
CA ASP A 217 14.85 20.92 37.25
C ASP A 217 16.13 20.58 36.47
N ARG A 218 16.50 19.30 36.40
CA ARG A 218 17.67 18.77 35.68
C ARG A 218 17.30 17.50 34.90
N PRO A 219 18.05 17.14 33.84
CA PRO A 219 17.89 15.85 33.18
C PRO A 219 18.10 14.67 34.13
N TRP A 220 17.33 13.60 33.90
CA TRP A 220 17.57 12.28 34.49
C TRP A 220 18.77 11.64 33.80
N THR A 221 19.58 10.90 34.54
CA THR A 221 20.79 10.25 34.02
C THR A 221 20.73 8.73 34.18
N LEU A 222 21.63 8.00 33.50
CA LEU A 222 21.80 6.55 33.73
C LEU A 222 22.05 6.22 35.22
N ALA A 223 22.82 7.05 35.93
CA ALA A 223 23.07 6.87 37.36
C ALA A 223 21.79 7.02 38.20
N ASP A 224 20.89 7.95 37.83
CA ASP A 224 19.58 8.08 38.48
C ASP A 224 18.71 6.84 38.22
N LEU A 225 18.74 6.27 37.01
CA LEU A 225 18.01 5.03 36.71
C LEU A 225 18.51 3.84 37.54
N VAL A 226 19.83 3.77 37.78
CA VAL A 226 20.43 2.74 38.65
C VAL A 226 20.05 2.97 40.11
N ALA A 227 20.14 4.20 40.60
CA ALA A 227 19.80 4.56 41.98
C ALA A 227 18.32 4.23 42.32
N ASN A 228 17.43 4.31 41.34
CA ASN A 228 16.00 4.01 41.49
C ASN A 228 15.63 2.55 41.14
N GLY A 229 16.63 1.72 40.82
CA GLY A 229 16.44 0.30 40.49
C GLY A 229 15.60 0.06 39.23
N ALA A 230 15.56 1.02 38.30
CA ALA A 230 15.02 0.81 36.96
C ALA A 230 16.04 0.07 36.09
N VAL A 231 17.32 0.41 36.29
CA VAL A 231 18.47 -0.22 35.65
C VAL A 231 19.34 -0.89 36.71
N ARG A 232 19.89 -2.06 36.38
CA ARG A 232 20.85 -2.79 37.21
C ARG A 232 22.18 -2.83 36.50
N GLN A 233 23.23 -2.34 37.14
CA GLN A 233 24.58 -2.51 36.64
C GLN A 233 25.00 -3.98 36.78
N LEU A 234 25.50 -4.57 35.69
CA LEU A 234 26.01 -5.95 35.67
C LEU A 234 27.53 -5.96 35.87
N ASP A 235 28.22 -5.02 35.20
CA ASP A 235 29.65 -4.76 35.29
C ASP A 235 29.93 -3.27 35.00
N ASP A 236 31.20 -2.89 34.85
CA ASP A 236 31.62 -1.49 34.67
C ASP A 236 31.03 -0.83 33.41
N THR A 237 30.68 -1.61 32.39
CA THR A 237 30.21 -1.12 31.08
C THR A 237 28.84 -1.65 30.67
N THR A 238 28.33 -2.69 31.33
CA THR A 238 27.08 -3.35 30.96
C THR A 238 26.00 -3.11 32.01
N TYR A 239 24.84 -2.66 31.54
CA TYR A 239 23.67 -2.36 32.36
C TYR A 239 22.46 -3.11 31.80
N LEU A 240 21.61 -3.59 32.69
CA LEU A 240 20.33 -4.24 32.35
C LEU A 240 19.17 -3.38 32.83
N MET A 241 18.40 -2.85 31.90
CA MET A 241 17.12 -2.23 32.19
C MET A 241 16.12 -3.32 32.57
N THR A 242 15.69 -3.29 33.83
CA THR A 242 14.79 -4.30 34.39
C THR A 242 13.36 -3.81 34.50
N LYS A 243 13.14 -2.49 34.42
CA LYS A 243 11.83 -1.85 34.38
C LYS A 243 11.69 -1.05 33.10
N THR A 244 10.48 -1.01 32.54
CA THR A 244 10.12 0.01 31.54
C THR A 244 10.47 1.38 32.09
N VAL A 245 11.18 2.20 31.31
CA VAL A 245 11.42 3.60 31.64
C VAL A 245 10.45 4.45 30.83
N PHE A 246 9.68 5.28 31.51
CA PHE A 246 8.70 6.18 30.91
C PHE A 246 9.09 7.64 31.20
N VAL A 247 9.50 8.38 30.18
CA VAL A 247 9.85 9.80 30.27
C VAL A 247 8.58 10.62 30.06
N SER A 248 8.09 11.23 31.14
CA SER A 248 6.85 12.01 31.10
C SER A 248 7.04 13.37 30.42
N SER A 249 5.91 14.02 30.13
CA SER A 249 5.91 15.31 29.43
C SER A 249 6.72 16.37 30.17
N GLY A 250 7.56 17.09 29.42
CA GLY A 250 8.46 18.11 29.97
C GLY A 250 9.67 17.58 30.74
N SER A 251 9.83 16.26 30.87
CA SER A 251 11.02 15.65 31.48
C SER A 251 12.04 15.25 30.41
N THR A 252 13.32 15.28 30.77
CA THR A 252 14.43 14.88 29.89
C THR A 252 15.18 13.71 30.50
N LEU A 253 15.47 12.69 29.69
CA LEU A 253 16.42 11.62 30.01
C LEU A 253 17.69 11.81 29.17
N ASP A 254 18.83 11.95 29.83
CA ASP A 254 20.14 12.06 29.20
C ASP A 254 20.98 10.79 29.45
N LEU A 255 21.17 10.02 28.38
CA LEU A 255 22.01 8.83 28.33
C LEU A 255 23.30 9.15 27.58
N ASN A 256 24.10 10.08 28.13
CA ASN A 256 25.48 10.28 27.71
C ASN A 256 26.38 9.27 28.44
N ALA A 257 26.68 8.16 27.77
CA ALA A 257 27.38 7.03 28.34
C ALA A 257 28.28 6.32 27.30
N PRO A 258 29.42 6.91 26.91
CA PRO A 258 30.32 6.32 25.93
C PRO A 258 30.84 4.94 26.37
N GLY A 259 30.80 3.98 25.45
CA GLY A 259 31.27 2.59 25.66
C GLY A 259 30.35 1.75 26.55
N VAL A 260 29.20 2.27 26.96
CA VAL A 260 28.22 1.54 27.76
C VAL A 260 27.32 0.69 26.86
N THR A 261 27.02 -0.53 27.29
CA THR A 261 25.94 -1.36 26.74
C THR A 261 24.75 -1.38 27.69
N LEU A 262 23.63 -0.81 27.25
CA LEU A 262 22.33 -0.88 27.93
C LEU A 262 21.46 -1.97 27.29
N ARG A 263 21.34 -3.10 27.98
CA ARG A 263 20.46 -4.23 27.63
C ARG A 263 19.05 -3.97 28.14
N LEU A 264 18.05 -4.10 27.29
CA LEU A 264 16.63 -3.99 27.64
C LEU A 264 16.11 -5.42 27.85
N SER A 265 15.65 -5.75 29.06
CA SER A 265 15.12 -7.08 29.34
C SER A 265 13.94 -7.39 28.41
N SER A 266 13.99 -8.53 27.72
CA SER A 266 13.01 -8.97 26.73
C SER A 266 12.93 -10.51 26.69
N GLY A 267 11.89 -11.06 26.07
CA GLY A 267 11.63 -12.50 25.94
C GLY A 267 10.25 -12.92 26.44
N ALA A 268 9.97 -14.22 26.45
CA ALA A 268 8.61 -14.78 26.62
C ALA A 268 7.84 -14.38 27.90
N SER A 269 8.54 -13.86 28.91
CA SER A 269 7.90 -13.35 30.14
C SER A 269 7.47 -11.88 30.06
N GLY A 270 7.81 -11.19 28.97
CA GLY A 270 7.57 -9.78 28.73
C GLY A 270 8.88 -9.00 28.50
N TYR A 271 8.72 -7.75 28.08
CA TYR A 271 9.81 -6.86 27.69
C TYR A 271 9.71 -5.49 28.35
N THR A 272 10.84 -4.78 28.41
CA THR A 272 10.97 -3.45 29.01
C THR A 272 11.28 -2.41 27.93
N PRO A 273 10.29 -1.69 27.39
CA PRO A 273 10.57 -0.62 26.45
C PRO A 273 11.04 0.66 27.14
N LEU A 274 11.71 1.53 26.39
CA LEU A 274 12.04 2.89 26.76
C LEU A 274 11.11 3.84 26.00
N VAL A 275 10.24 4.54 26.72
CA VAL A 275 9.17 5.35 26.12
C VAL A 275 9.26 6.78 26.62
N ALA A 276 9.22 7.76 25.72
CA ALA A 276 8.94 9.15 26.05
C ALA A 276 7.55 9.54 25.56
N TRP A 277 6.84 10.34 26.35
CA TRP A 277 5.52 10.89 25.99
C TRP A 277 5.46 12.37 26.33
N GLY A 278 5.60 13.23 25.33
CA GLY A 278 5.80 14.67 25.52
C GLY A 278 7.16 15.06 26.13
N GLY A 279 8.05 14.08 26.31
CA GLY A 279 9.37 14.23 26.93
C GLY A 279 10.51 14.19 25.92
N ALA A 280 11.73 14.45 26.39
CA ALA A 280 12.94 14.45 25.58
C ALA A 280 13.88 13.31 25.99
N ILE A 281 14.57 12.70 25.02
CA ILE A 281 15.66 11.74 25.28
C ILE A 281 16.90 12.11 24.47
N SER A 282 18.07 12.14 25.12
CA SER A 282 19.37 12.17 24.44
C SER A 282 20.12 10.86 24.63
N PHE A 283 20.67 10.35 23.53
CA PHE A 283 21.56 9.18 23.49
C PHE A 283 22.91 9.65 22.94
N ALA A 284 23.98 9.44 23.71
CA ALA A 284 25.31 9.89 23.29
C ALA A 284 26.41 8.91 23.68
N GLY A 285 27.22 8.54 22.69
CA GLY A 285 28.54 7.92 22.85
C GLY A 285 29.63 8.75 22.19
N THR A 286 30.74 8.11 21.81
CA THR A 286 31.76 8.70 20.92
C THR A 286 32.08 7.77 19.77
N ALA A 287 32.77 8.26 18.73
CA ALA A 287 33.17 7.45 17.59
C ALA A 287 34.00 6.20 17.99
N GLU A 288 34.85 6.31 19.02
CA GLU A 288 35.67 5.20 19.53
C GLU A 288 34.96 4.35 20.58
N ALA A 289 33.88 4.86 21.19
CA ALA A 289 33.16 4.22 22.28
C ALA A 289 31.66 4.55 22.16
N PRO A 290 30.95 3.93 21.18
CA PRO A 290 29.54 4.17 21.00
C PRO A 290 28.74 3.71 22.23
N LEU A 291 27.58 4.34 22.45
CA LEU A 291 26.57 3.82 23.37
C LEU A 291 25.80 2.70 22.67
N THR A 292 25.75 1.50 23.23
CA THR A 292 24.98 0.39 22.66
C THR A 292 23.68 0.16 23.41
N ILE A 293 22.57 0.01 22.69
CA ILE A 293 21.23 -0.27 23.21
C ILE A 293 20.67 -1.48 22.47
N THR A 294 20.33 -2.54 23.21
CA THR A 294 19.93 -3.81 22.61
C THR A 294 18.83 -4.51 23.40
N SER A 295 17.96 -5.26 22.71
CA SER A 295 17.02 -6.18 23.37
C SER A 295 17.77 -7.42 23.88
N TRP A 296 17.45 -7.89 25.08
CA TRP A 296 18.20 -8.97 25.73
C TRP A 296 17.31 -9.97 26.46
N ASP A 297 17.38 -11.24 26.04
CA ASP A 297 16.79 -12.35 26.76
C ASP A 297 17.72 -12.80 27.88
N THR A 298 17.32 -12.47 29.12
CA THR A 298 18.07 -12.83 30.32
C THR A 298 18.06 -14.32 30.64
N ALA A 299 17.09 -15.10 30.13
CA ALA A 299 17.02 -16.53 30.29
C ALA A 299 17.95 -17.26 29.31
N ALA A 300 18.02 -16.77 28.06
CA ALA A 300 18.94 -17.28 27.05
C ALA A 300 20.36 -16.72 27.16
N ASP A 301 20.53 -15.60 27.89
CA ASP A 301 21.76 -14.80 27.95
C ASP A 301 22.28 -14.42 26.55
N ALA A 302 21.36 -13.95 25.71
CA ALA A 302 21.61 -13.54 24.34
C ALA A 302 20.72 -12.36 23.94
N ALA A 303 21.04 -11.75 22.79
CA ALA A 303 20.13 -10.79 22.16
C ALA A 303 18.80 -11.48 21.87
N ASP A 304 17.70 -10.78 22.17
CA ASP A 304 16.37 -11.28 21.88
C ASP A 304 16.04 -11.04 20.41
N THR A 305 15.89 -12.11 19.64
CA THR A 305 15.55 -12.05 18.21
C THR A 305 14.14 -12.53 17.90
N ASP A 306 13.39 -12.98 18.92
CA ASP A 306 12.01 -13.40 18.72
C ASP A 306 11.12 -12.15 18.68
N VAL A 307 10.24 -12.09 17.68
CA VAL A 307 9.28 -11.00 17.53
C VAL A 307 7.88 -11.46 17.93
N THR A 308 7.64 -12.77 18.01
CA THR A 308 6.30 -13.35 18.14
C THR A 308 5.67 -13.10 19.51
N ASP A 309 6.48 -13.05 20.57
CA ASP A 309 6.08 -12.75 21.95
C ASP A 309 6.26 -11.26 22.34
N GLY A 310 6.69 -10.45 21.38
CA GLY A 310 7.00 -9.05 21.54
C GLY A 310 8.41 -8.80 22.03
N ARG A 311 9.00 -7.70 21.55
CA ARG A 311 10.42 -7.37 21.78
C ARG A 311 10.57 -5.96 22.31
N ALA A 312 11.59 -5.73 23.14
CA ALA A 312 11.89 -4.39 23.65
C ALA A 312 12.09 -3.38 22.51
N TYR A 313 11.70 -2.13 22.75
CA TYR A 313 11.74 -1.06 21.76
C TYR A 313 11.91 0.31 22.42
N VAL A 314 12.26 1.30 21.59
CA VAL A 314 12.35 2.72 21.96
C VAL A 314 11.26 3.49 21.21
N ARG A 315 10.48 4.29 21.93
CA ARG A 315 9.46 5.16 21.32
C ARG A 315 9.46 6.54 21.93
N ILE A 316 9.49 7.56 21.09
CA ILE A 316 9.30 8.96 21.46
C ILE A 316 7.98 9.41 20.86
N HIS A 317 7.00 9.70 21.72
CA HIS A 317 5.68 10.15 21.32
C HIS A 317 5.48 11.62 21.68
N GLU A 318 5.09 12.46 20.72
CA GLU A 318 4.91 13.92 20.88
C GLU A 318 6.13 14.61 21.55
N GLY A 319 7.33 14.08 21.31
CA GLY A 319 8.54 14.43 22.06
C GLY A 319 9.70 14.79 21.15
N THR A 320 10.88 14.91 21.76
CA THR A 320 12.11 15.20 21.02
C THR A 320 13.18 14.17 21.30
N VAL A 321 14.03 13.89 20.32
CA VAL A 321 15.14 12.97 20.49
C VAL A 321 16.42 13.47 19.84
N THR A 322 17.54 13.23 20.50
CA THR A 322 18.86 13.38 19.89
C THR A 322 19.64 12.08 20.06
N THR A 323 20.30 11.62 18.99
CA THR A 323 21.25 10.51 19.05
C THR A 323 22.57 10.95 18.43
N SER A 324 23.68 10.59 19.07
CA SER A 324 25.02 10.75 18.50
C SER A 324 25.88 9.54 18.87
N HIS A 325 26.52 8.91 17.88
CA HIS A 325 27.42 7.76 18.10
C HIS A 325 26.78 6.67 18.97
N THR A 326 25.61 6.19 18.54
CA THR A 326 24.81 5.19 19.27
C THR A 326 24.52 4.00 18.38
N ASP A 327 24.58 2.79 18.93
CA ASP A 327 24.23 1.55 18.25
C ASP A 327 22.94 0.96 18.84
N PHE A 328 21.88 0.92 18.05
CA PHE A 328 20.63 0.23 18.37
C PHE A 328 20.61 -1.14 17.67
N SER A 329 20.28 -2.19 18.42
CA SER A 329 20.24 -3.55 17.87
C SER A 329 19.09 -4.40 18.40
N ASP A 330 18.51 -5.20 17.50
CA ASP A 330 17.53 -6.24 17.85
C ASP A 330 16.29 -5.71 18.58
N LEU A 331 15.81 -4.53 18.21
CA LEU A 331 14.64 -3.92 18.84
C LEU A 331 13.37 -4.03 17.98
N GLY A 332 12.21 -4.07 18.64
CA GLY A 332 10.87 -3.98 18.04
C GLY A 332 10.37 -5.27 17.37
N PHE A 333 9.06 -5.38 17.15
CA PHE A 333 8.46 -6.69 16.80
C PHE A 333 7.28 -6.69 15.84
N TRP A 334 6.64 -5.54 15.58
CA TRP A 334 5.45 -5.53 14.73
C TRP A 334 5.13 -4.14 14.14
N SER A 335 4.10 -3.44 14.61
CA SER A 335 3.71 -2.16 14.02
C SER A 335 4.82 -1.10 14.10
N GLY A 336 4.81 -0.09 13.23
CA GLY A 336 5.80 1.01 13.24
C GLY A 336 6.04 1.64 14.62
N ARG A 337 5.00 1.84 15.43
CA ARG A 337 5.12 2.41 16.79
C ARG A 337 5.89 1.51 17.77
N THR A 338 6.02 0.24 17.44
CA THR A 338 6.76 -0.81 18.17
C THR A 338 7.81 -1.46 17.26
N GLY A 339 8.19 -0.79 16.16
CA GLY A 339 9.04 -1.34 15.10
C GLY A 339 10.51 -1.41 15.50
N GLY A 340 10.91 -0.69 16.54
CA GLY A 340 12.26 -0.76 17.07
C GLY A 340 12.66 0.57 17.67
N PHE A 341 12.93 1.55 16.81
CA PHE A 341 13.09 2.95 17.19
C PHE A 341 12.07 3.80 16.47
N ALA A 342 11.15 4.41 17.22
CA ALA A 342 10.00 5.11 16.67
C ALA A 342 9.86 6.55 17.19
N LEU A 343 9.78 7.52 16.29
CA LEU A 343 9.27 8.86 16.58
C LEU A 343 7.83 8.93 16.09
N THR A 344 6.92 9.23 17.00
CA THR A 344 5.48 9.26 16.71
C THR A 344 4.90 10.57 17.22
N GLY A 345 3.97 11.19 16.52
CA GLY A 345 3.26 12.36 16.98
C GLY A 345 1.75 12.14 17.03
N SER A 346 1.04 13.24 17.19
CA SER A 346 -0.41 13.32 17.01
C SER A 346 -0.74 14.38 15.97
N SER A 347 -2.03 14.54 15.68
CA SER A 347 -2.51 15.60 14.80
C SER A 347 -2.29 17.03 15.34
N ILE A 348 -1.78 17.18 16.57
CA ILE A 348 -1.60 18.46 17.25
C ILE A 348 -0.13 18.68 17.61
N LEU A 349 0.54 17.64 18.10
CA LEU A 349 1.93 17.70 18.54
C LEU A 349 2.76 16.72 17.72
N LEU A 350 3.65 17.26 16.90
CA LEU A 350 4.57 16.47 16.10
C LEU A 350 5.82 16.15 16.92
N SER A 351 6.41 14.98 16.66
CA SER A 351 7.74 14.67 17.20
C SER A 351 8.83 15.28 16.32
N THR A 352 9.97 15.64 16.92
CA THR A 352 11.14 16.15 16.19
C THR A 352 12.40 15.41 16.64
N GLY A 353 13.48 15.46 15.87
CA GLY A 353 14.72 14.86 16.33
C GLY A 353 15.91 15.01 15.40
N THR A 354 17.08 14.70 15.95
CA THR A 354 18.35 14.63 15.22
C THR A 354 18.97 13.27 15.47
N ILE A 355 19.26 12.56 14.40
CA ILE A 355 19.88 11.24 14.40
C ILE A 355 21.21 11.36 13.67
N ASP A 356 22.31 11.39 14.42
CA ASP A 356 23.65 11.60 13.89
C ASP A 356 24.56 10.43 14.22
N SER A 357 25.31 9.95 13.22
CA SER A 357 26.35 8.93 13.41
C SER A 357 25.86 7.70 14.18
N THR A 358 24.64 7.24 13.88
CA THR A 358 23.96 6.17 14.61
C THR A 358 23.87 4.90 13.77
N THR A 359 23.93 3.74 14.41
CA THR A 359 23.70 2.44 13.77
C THR A 359 22.36 1.86 14.22
N PHE A 360 21.56 1.33 13.29
CA PHE A 360 20.38 0.51 13.56
C PHE A 360 20.59 -0.85 12.90
N SER A 361 20.47 -1.94 13.67
CA SER A 361 20.73 -3.28 13.14
C SER A 361 19.81 -4.37 13.68
N GLY A 362 19.34 -5.29 12.83
CA GLY A 362 18.44 -6.37 13.27
C GLY A 362 17.10 -5.87 13.83
N MET A 363 16.75 -4.62 13.52
CA MET A 363 15.52 -3.97 13.96
C MET A 363 14.34 -4.60 13.22
N HIS A 364 13.14 -4.56 13.81
CA HIS A 364 11.97 -4.98 13.05
C HIS A 364 11.67 -3.99 11.90
N ILE A 365 11.59 -2.71 12.20
CA ILE A 365 11.71 -1.58 11.28
C ILE A 365 12.90 -0.75 11.76
N GLY A 366 13.82 -0.39 10.86
CA GLY A 366 15.07 0.28 11.24
C GLY A 366 14.83 1.61 11.98
N LEU A 367 14.10 2.52 11.33
CA LEU A 367 13.66 3.79 11.90
C LEU A 367 12.24 4.13 11.42
N TYR A 368 11.32 4.32 12.37
CA TYR A 368 9.94 4.67 12.07
C TYR A 368 9.62 6.12 12.46
N LEU A 369 9.13 6.92 11.52
CA LEU A 369 8.67 8.29 11.74
C LEU A 369 7.17 8.39 11.40
N ASP A 370 6.36 8.99 12.27
CA ASP A 370 4.92 9.17 12.03
C ASP A 370 4.47 10.44 12.76
N ALA A 371 3.77 11.34 12.07
CA ALA A 371 3.45 12.67 12.57
C ALA A 371 4.70 13.36 13.19
N ALA A 372 5.75 13.48 12.38
CA ALA A 372 7.03 14.04 12.76
C ALA A 372 7.42 15.21 11.85
N GLU A 373 8.17 16.17 12.37
CA GLU A 373 8.60 17.35 11.61
C GLU A 373 10.11 17.57 11.77
N LYS A 374 10.77 17.97 10.68
CA LYS A 374 12.18 18.43 10.71
C LYS A 374 13.12 17.43 11.35
N VAL A 375 12.94 16.15 11.04
CA VAL A 375 13.86 15.10 11.48
C VAL A 375 15.10 15.14 10.59
N ALA A 376 16.27 15.29 11.20
CA ALA A 376 17.55 15.26 10.50
C ALA A 376 18.27 13.94 10.80
N ILE A 377 18.65 13.22 9.74
CA ILE A 377 19.34 11.93 9.80
C ILE A 377 20.66 12.09 9.04
N THR A 378 21.79 11.96 9.73
CA THR A 378 23.13 12.24 9.17
C THR A 378 24.10 11.12 9.54
N GLY A 379 24.93 10.68 8.59
CA GLY A 379 26.02 9.73 8.87
C GLY A 379 25.56 8.40 9.47
N THR A 380 24.31 8.00 9.21
CA THR A 380 23.65 6.88 9.90
C THR A 380 23.73 5.60 9.07
N SER A 381 23.85 4.45 9.73
CA SER A 381 23.84 3.14 9.08
C SER A 381 22.66 2.30 9.57
N ILE A 382 21.83 1.82 8.64
CA ILE A 382 20.71 0.94 8.92
C ILE A 382 20.93 -0.34 8.14
N ARG A 383 20.95 -1.47 8.86
CA ARG A 383 21.25 -2.78 8.26
C ARG A 383 20.36 -3.89 8.76
N ASP A 384 20.05 -4.81 7.86
CA ASP A 384 19.42 -6.09 8.17
C ASP A 384 18.06 -5.93 8.90
N SER A 385 17.26 -4.94 8.52
CA SER A 385 15.91 -4.74 9.07
C SER A 385 14.96 -5.84 8.60
N LEU A 386 14.08 -6.31 9.49
CA LEU A 386 13.14 -7.40 9.20
C LEU A 386 11.98 -6.97 8.30
N GLU A 387 11.68 -5.68 8.21
CA GLU A 387 10.77 -5.05 7.25
C GLU A 387 11.49 -3.90 6.52
N GLU A 388 11.08 -2.66 6.78
CA GLU A 388 11.63 -1.45 6.16
C GLU A 388 12.92 -0.99 6.84
N GLY A 389 13.81 -0.37 6.07
CA GLY A 389 14.99 0.32 6.63
C GLY A 389 14.59 1.60 7.36
N ILE A 390 14.07 2.57 6.62
CA ILE A 390 13.46 3.79 7.14
C ILE A 390 12.03 3.84 6.62
N GLU A 391 11.08 4.09 7.51
CA GLU A 391 9.68 4.28 7.14
C GLU A 391 9.17 5.63 7.63
N LEU A 392 8.72 6.44 6.68
CA LEU A 392 8.01 7.69 6.91
C LEU A 392 6.52 7.38 6.74
N GLY A 393 5.83 7.25 7.88
CA GLY A 393 4.41 6.98 7.98
C GLY A 393 3.56 8.18 7.61
N ASP A 394 2.54 8.48 8.41
CA ASP A 394 1.55 9.49 8.08
C ASP A 394 1.96 10.87 8.62
N GLY A 395 1.92 11.92 7.79
CA GLY A 395 2.09 13.30 8.26
C GLY A 395 3.52 13.64 8.68
N VAL A 396 4.52 13.05 8.02
CA VAL A 396 5.93 13.40 8.22
C VAL A 396 6.31 14.53 7.26
N ILE A 397 6.93 15.60 7.76
CA ILE A 397 7.25 16.79 6.94
C ILE A 397 8.67 17.28 7.19
N GLY A 398 9.40 17.60 6.12
CA GLY A 398 10.70 18.29 6.20
C GLY A 398 11.82 17.39 6.70
N THR A 399 11.80 16.11 6.33
CA THR A 399 12.84 15.16 6.75
C THR A 399 14.07 15.28 5.85
N THR A 400 15.25 15.30 6.46
CA THR A 400 16.53 15.34 5.73
C THR A 400 17.35 14.10 6.07
N ILE A 401 17.85 13.43 5.04
CA ILE A 401 18.68 12.23 5.13
C ILE A 401 19.98 12.53 4.39
N THR A 402 21.10 12.58 5.09
CA THR A 402 22.41 12.92 4.53
C THR A 402 23.42 11.83 4.88
N ASP A 403 24.25 11.42 3.92
CA ASP A 403 25.36 10.48 4.11
C ASP A 403 24.95 9.20 4.86
N THR A 404 23.76 8.68 4.56
CA THR A 404 23.14 7.56 5.27
C THR A 404 23.12 6.31 4.41
N SER A 405 23.45 5.16 5.01
CA SER A 405 23.43 3.86 4.32
C SER A 405 22.28 3.00 4.83
N VAL A 406 21.46 2.47 3.91
CA VAL A 406 20.39 1.52 4.20
C VAL A 406 20.60 0.25 3.38
N VAL A 407 20.86 -0.85 4.07
CA VAL A 407 21.31 -2.09 3.45
C VAL A 407 20.61 -3.32 3.99
N GLY A 408 20.11 -4.18 3.11
CA GLY A 408 19.64 -5.51 3.52
C GLY A 408 18.30 -5.51 4.25
N SER A 409 17.48 -4.48 4.10
CA SER A 409 16.10 -4.50 4.59
C SER A 409 15.27 -5.53 3.82
N ALA A 410 14.37 -6.23 4.51
CA ALA A 410 13.54 -7.26 3.88
C ALA A 410 12.58 -6.70 2.82
N THR A 411 12.13 -5.46 2.99
CA THR A 411 11.32 -4.71 2.02
C THR A 411 12.13 -3.53 1.48
N ASN A 412 11.67 -2.29 1.53
CA ASN A 412 12.36 -1.16 0.92
C ASN A 412 13.49 -0.64 1.82
N GLY A 413 14.44 0.07 1.21
CA GLY A 413 15.43 0.83 1.96
C GLY A 413 14.75 1.99 2.68
N ILE A 414 14.13 2.88 1.92
CA ILE A 414 13.32 3.98 2.43
C ILE A 414 11.91 3.84 1.85
N ASP A 415 10.88 3.76 2.71
CA ASP A 415 9.48 3.81 2.31
C ASP A 415 8.81 5.07 2.86
N VAL A 416 8.12 5.81 2.00
CA VAL A 416 7.34 6.99 2.36
C VAL A 416 5.90 6.75 2.00
N ARG A 417 5.04 6.81 3.02
CA ARG A 417 3.60 6.64 2.89
C ARG A 417 2.91 7.96 2.57
N LYS A 418 1.64 7.83 2.17
CA LYS A 418 0.78 8.91 1.72
C LYS A 418 0.60 10.01 2.76
N GLY A 419 0.69 11.25 2.31
CA GLY A 419 0.54 12.44 3.14
C GLY A 419 1.76 12.75 4.00
N SER A 420 2.94 12.33 3.54
CA SER A 420 4.24 12.81 4.02
C SER A 420 4.90 13.61 2.89
N ASP A 421 5.49 14.74 3.24
CA ASP A 421 5.95 15.76 2.30
C ASP A 421 7.37 16.22 2.62
N ASP A 422 8.04 16.85 1.64
CA ASP A 422 9.33 17.53 1.81
C ASP A 422 10.43 16.60 2.38
N LEU A 423 10.73 15.54 1.63
CA LEU A 423 11.87 14.65 1.89
C LEU A 423 13.07 15.07 1.05
N THR A 424 14.21 15.27 1.70
CA THR A 424 15.51 15.41 1.03
C THR A 424 16.42 14.25 1.39
N VAL A 425 16.98 13.57 0.40
CA VAL A 425 17.97 12.50 0.53
C VAL A 425 19.22 12.87 -0.27
N THR A 426 20.37 13.00 0.39
CA THR A 426 21.63 13.40 -0.23
C THR A 426 22.77 12.47 0.19
N GLY A 427 23.60 12.03 -0.76
CA GLY A 427 24.78 11.20 -0.45
C GLY A 427 24.44 9.82 0.14
N ALA A 428 23.22 9.32 -0.07
CA ALA A 428 22.78 8.07 0.54
C ALA A 428 23.28 6.84 -0.22
N THR A 429 23.42 5.71 0.47
CA THR A 429 23.68 4.40 -0.13
C THR A 429 22.53 3.44 0.16
N LEU A 430 21.72 3.12 -0.84
CA LEU A 430 20.51 2.29 -0.70
C LEU A 430 20.69 0.99 -1.50
N SER A 431 21.04 -0.11 -0.84
CA SER A 431 21.39 -1.34 -1.58
C SER A 431 20.97 -2.64 -0.93
N ARG A 432 20.78 -3.68 -1.75
CA ARG A 432 20.45 -5.05 -1.28
C ARG A 432 19.16 -5.13 -0.46
N ASN A 433 18.24 -4.19 -0.65
CA ASN A 433 16.92 -4.23 -0.01
C ASN A 433 15.98 -5.10 -0.85
N GLY A 434 15.06 -5.83 -0.23
CA GLY A 434 14.15 -6.75 -0.95
C GLY A 434 13.14 -6.05 -1.88
N GLY A 435 12.82 -4.79 -1.59
CA GLY A 435 11.94 -3.90 -2.32
C GLY A 435 12.69 -2.89 -3.17
N TYR A 436 12.27 -1.63 -3.14
CA TYR A 436 12.99 -0.53 -3.78
C TYR A 436 14.11 0.00 -2.87
N GLY A 437 15.12 0.65 -3.44
CA GLY A 437 16.04 1.47 -2.66
C GLY A 437 15.29 2.60 -1.95
N LEU A 438 14.46 3.33 -2.70
CA LEU A 438 13.52 4.32 -2.19
C LEU A 438 12.15 4.16 -2.85
N ARG A 439 11.09 4.12 -2.05
CA ARG A 439 9.71 4.18 -2.50
C ARG A 439 9.02 5.38 -1.87
N PHE A 440 8.40 6.20 -2.71
CA PHE A 440 7.63 7.37 -2.28
C PHE A 440 6.20 7.28 -2.83
N ASP A 441 5.24 6.97 -1.97
CA ASP A 441 3.82 6.99 -2.31
C ASP A 441 3.19 8.29 -1.86
N GLY A 442 3.23 9.29 -2.75
CA GLY A 442 2.63 10.60 -2.55
C GLY A 442 1.18 10.71 -3.03
N ALA A 443 0.52 9.61 -3.38
CA ALA A 443 -0.86 9.66 -3.81
C ALA A 443 -1.76 10.29 -2.73
N PRO A 444 -2.82 11.02 -3.11
CA PRO A 444 -3.75 11.61 -2.15
C PRO A 444 -4.27 10.59 -1.14
N ARG A 445 -4.44 11.05 0.10
CA ARG A 445 -5.02 10.22 1.18
C ARG A 445 -6.53 10.02 0.99
N ALA A 446 -7.16 10.88 0.20
CA ALA A 446 -8.55 10.75 -0.20
C ALA A 446 -8.76 11.26 -1.64
N ASP A 447 -9.69 10.64 -2.35
CA ASP A 447 -10.06 11.08 -3.71
C ASP A 447 -11.19 12.13 -3.71
N ALA A 448 -11.82 12.36 -2.55
CA ALA A 448 -12.96 13.26 -2.38
C ALA A 448 -13.15 13.67 -0.91
N ALA A 449 -14.21 14.47 -0.67
CA ALA A 449 -14.67 14.79 0.69
C ALA A 449 -14.84 13.51 1.51
N ASN A 450 -14.16 13.46 2.65
CA ASN A 450 -14.09 12.27 3.49
C ASN A 450 -14.30 12.64 4.97
N SER A 451 -14.84 11.70 5.74
CA SER A 451 -15.17 11.89 7.16
C SER A 451 -13.95 12.00 8.08
N SER A 452 -12.78 11.60 7.59
CA SER A 452 -11.52 11.64 8.36
C SER A 452 -10.77 12.96 8.18
N GLY A 453 -11.22 13.84 7.27
CA GLY A 453 -10.58 15.12 6.99
C GLY A 453 -9.24 15.00 6.27
N PHE A 454 -8.95 13.87 5.63
CA PHE A 454 -7.71 13.68 4.88
C PHE A 454 -7.67 14.56 3.64
N SER A 455 -6.46 15.01 3.30
CA SER A 455 -6.23 15.83 2.11
C SER A 455 -6.53 15.05 0.82
N VAL A 456 -7.02 15.79 -0.17
CA VAL A 456 -7.17 15.35 -1.57
C VAL A 456 -6.00 15.81 -2.44
N ASP A 457 -5.11 16.61 -1.87
CA ASP A 457 -3.88 17.02 -2.52
C ASP A 457 -2.90 15.86 -2.49
N ASN A 458 -2.05 15.84 -3.51
CA ASN A 458 -0.96 14.91 -3.58
C ASN A 458 0.22 15.42 -2.74
N SER A 459 1.08 14.50 -2.29
CA SER A 459 2.29 14.88 -1.60
C SER A 459 3.28 15.56 -2.54
N TRP A 460 4.17 16.34 -1.95
CA TRP A 460 5.12 17.17 -2.68
C TRP A 460 6.50 17.16 -2.04
N GLY A 461 7.51 17.56 -2.82
CA GLY A 461 8.86 17.77 -2.31
C GLY A 461 9.57 16.46 -2.06
N LEU A 462 10.13 15.87 -3.11
CA LEU A 462 11.08 14.77 -3.00
C LEU A 462 12.35 15.17 -3.73
N THR A 463 13.44 15.34 -3.01
CA THR A 463 14.77 15.51 -3.60
C THR A 463 15.63 14.30 -3.27
N VAL A 464 16.19 13.65 -4.29
CA VAL A 464 17.21 12.61 -4.15
C VAL A 464 18.43 13.03 -4.96
N ALA A 465 19.51 13.34 -4.26
CA ALA A 465 20.71 13.90 -4.85
C ALA A 465 21.97 13.09 -4.51
N ASP A 466 22.88 12.99 -5.47
CA ASP A 466 24.25 12.50 -5.28
C ASP A 466 24.33 11.14 -4.54
N SER A 467 23.32 10.29 -4.73
CA SER A 467 23.14 9.03 -3.99
C SER A 467 23.48 7.81 -4.84
N THR A 468 23.90 6.72 -4.20
CA THR A 468 24.21 5.42 -4.83
C THR A 468 23.14 4.39 -4.51
N ILE A 469 22.49 3.82 -5.53
CA ILE A 469 21.33 2.95 -5.35
C ILE A 469 21.49 1.68 -6.18
N GLY A 470 21.69 0.54 -5.52
CA GLY A 470 22.23 -0.66 -6.16
C GLY A 470 21.60 -1.97 -5.69
N ASP A 471 21.45 -2.96 -6.57
CA ASP A 471 21.10 -4.35 -6.20
C ASP A 471 19.84 -4.50 -5.31
N ASN A 472 18.78 -3.73 -5.59
CA ASN A 472 17.53 -3.86 -4.83
C ASN A 472 16.56 -4.82 -5.56
N GLY A 473 15.70 -5.51 -4.81
CA GLY A 473 14.88 -6.60 -5.34
C GLY A 473 13.78 -6.16 -6.30
N SER A 474 13.21 -4.96 -6.09
CA SER A 474 12.17 -4.39 -6.96
C SER A 474 12.68 -3.30 -7.90
N GLY A 475 13.62 -2.46 -7.46
CA GLY A 475 14.23 -1.41 -8.30
C GLY A 475 14.96 -0.34 -7.49
N ALA A 476 15.50 0.69 -8.14
CA ALA A 476 16.19 1.76 -7.43
C ALA A 476 15.22 2.75 -6.77
N ILE A 477 14.48 3.54 -7.55
CA ILE A 477 13.54 4.54 -7.01
C ILE A 477 12.15 4.34 -7.63
N SER A 478 11.12 4.28 -6.79
CA SER A 478 9.72 4.36 -7.20
C SER A 478 9.04 5.59 -6.60
N VAL A 479 8.41 6.41 -7.43
CA VAL A 479 7.66 7.60 -7.02
C VAL A 479 6.26 7.52 -7.61
N ILE A 480 5.25 7.76 -6.77
CA ILE A 480 3.84 7.64 -7.13
C ILE A 480 3.14 8.92 -6.71
N GLY A 481 2.36 9.51 -7.62
CA GLY A 481 1.47 10.62 -7.32
C GLY A 481 2.14 11.82 -6.67
N THR A 482 3.38 12.18 -7.00
CA THR A 482 4.13 13.21 -6.25
C THR A 482 4.45 14.43 -7.11
N SER A 483 4.31 15.63 -6.53
CA SER A 483 4.72 16.90 -7.17
C SER A 483 6.11 17.32 -6.72
N GLN A 484 6.83 18.09 -7.54
CA GLN A 484 8.16 18.65 -7.19
C GLN A 484 9.18 17.56 -6.83
N VAL A 485 9.28 16.55 -7.68
CA VAL A 485 10.30 15.51 -7.56
C VAL A 485 11.58 15.97 -8.25
N GLU A 486 12.72 15.91 -7.58
CA GLU A 486 14.04 16.17 -8.14
C GLU A 486 14.94 14.96 -7.92
N LEU A 487 15.36 14.31 -9.01
CA LEU A 487 16.33 13.23 -8.99
C LEU A 487 17.60 13.72 -9.70
N ARG A 488 18.66 14.03 -8.95
CA ARG A 488 19.86 14.66 -9.50
C ARG A 488 21.16 13.97 -9.14
N GLY A 489 22.06 13.76 -10.10
CA GLY A 489 23.43 13.30 -9.81
C GLY A 489 23.53 11.90 -9.21
N ASN A 490 22.46 11.09 -9.26
CA ASN A 490 22.46 9.77 -8.64
C ASN A 490 23.17 8.73 -9.51
N THR A 491 23.79 7.75 -8.86
CA THR A 491 24.39 6.58 -9.49
C THR A 491 23.55 5.35 -9.19
N VAL A 492 23.03 4.71 -10.23
CA VAL A 492 22.11 3.58 -10.12
C VAL A 492 22.67 2.35 -10.85
N ASP A 493 22.67 1.21 -10.16
CA ASP A 493 23.02 -0.10 -10.72
C ASP A 493 21.96 -1.14 -10.34
N GLN A 494 21.07 -1.49 -11.27
CA GLN A 494 19.89 -2.32 -10.99
C GLN A 494 19.68 -3.44 -12.00
N LYS A 495 18.84 -4.40 -11.62
CA LYS A 495 18.48 -5.59 -12.44
C LYS A 495 17.00 -5.65 -12.80
N THR A 496 16.25 -4.58 -12.56
CA THR A 496 14.79 -4.55 -12.75
C THR A 496 14.35 -3.20 -13.31
N VAL A 497 14.42 -2.14 -12.51
CA VAL A 497 14.09 -0.78 -12.91
C VAL A 497 15.02 0.21 -12.21
N GLY A 498 15.51 1.19 -12.96
CA GLY A 498 16.24 2.33 -12.41
C GLY A 498 15.28 3.26 -11.68
N PHE A 499 14.55 4.07 -12.43
CA PHE A 499 13.54 4.98 -11.88
C PHE A 499 12.15 4.65 -12.42
N LEU A 500 11.16 4.59 -11.54
CA LEU A 500 9.75 4.43 -11.89
C LEU A 500 8.96 5.60 -11.32
N LEU A 501 8.39 6.43 -12.19
CA LEU A 501 7.55 7.56 -11.81
C LEU A 501 6.14 7.33 -12.35
N ARG A 502 5.16 7.28 -11.46
CA ARG A 502 3.75 7.12 -11.82
C ARG A 502 2.95 8.33 -11.42
N ASP A 503 2.25 8.95 -12.38
CA ASP A 503 1.39 10.13 -12.15
C ASP A 503 2.11 11.22 -11.34
N SER A 504 3.37 11.50 -11.67
CA SER A 504 4.25 12.38 -10.87
C SER A 504 4.90 13.49 -11.71
N GLN A 505 5.22 14.60 -11.06
CA GLN A 505 5.86 15.77 -11.67
C GLN A 505 7.33 15.86 -11.27
N ALA A 506 8.25 15.74 -12.24
CA ALA A 506 9.66 15.50 -11.93
C ALA A 506 10.68 16.25 -12.80
N GLU A 507 11.80 16.61 -12.20
CA GLU A 507 13.06 16.97 -12.86
C GLU A 507 14.10 15.88 -12.58
N ILE A 508 14.58 15.23 -13.65
CA ILE A 508 15.55 14.13 -13.57
C ILE A 508 16.80 14.54 -14.35
N THR A 509 17.88 14.89 -13.63
CA THR A 509 19.07 15.49 -14.26
C THR A 509 20.40 14.92 -13.81
N GLY A 510 21.34 14.75 -14.75
CA GLY A 510 22.73 14.37 -14.41
C GLY A 510 22.89 13.00 -13.75
N ASN A 511 21.93 12.09 -13.88
CA ASN A 511 22.00 10.76 -13.28
C ASN A 511 22.77 9.79 -14.17
N THR A 512 23.46 8.82 -13.55
CA THR A 512 24.06 7.66 -14.23
C THR A 512 23.24 6.42 -13.88
N VAL A 513 22.52 5.86 -14.85
CA VAL A 513 21.58 4.76 -14.65
C VAL A 513 22.00 3.55 -15.48
N ALA A 514 22.47 2.49 -14.80
CA ALA A 514 22.80 1.20 -15.41
C ALA A 514 21.75 0.16 -15.00
N VAL A 515 21.11 -0.50 -15.98
CA VAL A 515 20.08 -1.53 -15.71
C VAL A 515 20.25 -2.75 -16.61
N THR A 516 20.56 -3.92 -16.03
CA THR A 516 20.87 -5.13 -16.83
C THR A 516 20.31 -6.43 -16.20
N PRO A 517 19.32 -7.11 -16.82
CA PRO A 517 18.33 -6.59 -17.77
C PRO A 517 17.22 -5.81 -17.05
N GLY A 518 16.56 -4.85 -17.72
CA GLY A 518 15.41 -4.16 -17.12
C GLY A 518 14.97 -2.91 -17.86
N ASN A 519 14.36 -1.96 -17.13
CA ASN A 519 13.98 -0.65 -17.67
C ASN A 519 14.82 0.45 -17.02
N GLY A 520 15.35 1.38 -17.81
CA GLY A 520 16.14 2.50 -17.29
C GLY A 520 15.28 3.45 -16.45
N ILE A 521 14.54 4.33 -17.13
CA ILE A 521 13.62 5.31 -16.53
C ILE A 521 12.23 5.08 -17.10
N VAL A 522 11.22 4.93 -16.25
CA VAL A 522 9.84 4.64 -16.64
C VAL A 522 8.92 5.73 -16.14
N PHE A 523 8.12 6.29 -17.05
CA PHE A 523 6.99 7.16 -16.71
C PHE A 523 5.69 6.45 -17.04
N ASP A 524 4.80 6.42 -16.06
CA ASP A 524 3.53 5.72 -16.15
C ASP A 524 2.36 6.64 -15.75
N GLY A 525 1.32 6.67 -16.57
CA GLY A 525 0.08 7.38 -16.25
C GLY A 525 0.02 8.81 -16.78
N ALA A 526 -1.20 9.24 -17.07
CA ALA A 526 -1.50 10.46 -17.80
C ALA A 526 -1.23 11.77 -17.03
N LEU A 527 -0.97 11.69 -15.73
CA LEU A 527 -0.61 12.84 -14.91
C LEU A 527 0.90 13.01 -14.76
N SER A 528 1.70 12.15 -15.41
CA SER A 528 3.14 12.27 -15.42
C SER A 528 3.58 13.45 -16.29
N SER A 529 4.31 14.39 -15.68
CA SER A 529 4.92 15.54 -16.36
C SER A 529 6.37 15.66 -15.93
N ALA A 530 7.32 15.63 -16.84
CA ALA A 530 8.72 15.63 -16.44
C ALA A 530 9.68 16.26 -17.43
N ARG A 531 10.81 16.75 -16.90
CA ARG A 531 12.01 17.06 -17.68
C ARG A 531 13.10 16.05 -17.34
N VAL A 532 13.52 15.30 -18.34
CA VAL A 532 14.61 14.31 -18.22
C VAL A 532 15.77 14.80 -19.06
N ALA A 533 16.83 15.30 -18.41
CA ALA A 533 17.94 15.91 -19.14
C ALA A 533 19.35 15.62 -18.62
N GLY A 534 20.31 15.45 -19.52
CA GLY A 534 21.72 15.27 -19.14
C GLY A 534 22.01 13.95 -18.42
N ASN A 535 21.17 12.93 -18.58
CA ASN A 535 21.38 11.63 -17.93
C ASN A 535 22.16 10.67 -18.83
N THR A 536 22.98 9.82 -18.23
CA THR A 536 23.65 8.69 -18.91
C THR A 536 22.92 7.40 -18.57
N ILE A 537 22.36 6.72 -19.56
CA ILE A 537 21.53 5.52 -19.37
C ILE A 537 22.14 4.37 -20.17
N SER A 538 22.40 3.25 -19.51
CA SER A 538 23.05 2.08 -20.12
C SER A 538 22.45 0.78 -19.62
N GLY A 539 22.64 -0.30 -20.38
CA GLY A 539 22.17 -1.63 -20.02
C GLY A 539 21.40 -2.33 -21.13
N GLU A 540 20.49 -3.24 -20.77
CA GLU A 540 19.71 -4.01 -21.74
C GLU A 540 18.24 -4.09 -21.35
N GLY A 541 17.35 -3.92 -22.32
CA GLY A 541 15.91 -4.06 -22.10
C GLY A 541 15.06 -3.32 -23.13
N PRO A 542 13.73 -3.22 -22.90
CA PRO A 542 12.80 -2.66 -23.87
C PRO A 542 13.11 -1.22 -24.27
N ASN A 543 13.33 -0.35 -23.29
CA ASN A 543 13.55 1.08 -23.51
C ASN A 543 14.47 1.64 -22.41
N ALA A 544 15.40 2.52 -22.81
CA ALA A 544 16.18 3.33 -21.86
C ALA A 544 15.26 4.29 -21.09
N ILE A 545 14.34 4.94 -21.81
CA ILE A 545 13.28 5.79 -21.26
C ILE A 545 11.93 5.34 -21.82
N ALA A 546 11.09 4.74 -20.96
CA ALA A 546 9.76 4.26 -21.31
C ALA A 546 8.68 5.28 -20.92
N LEU A 547 7.68 5.45 -21.79
CA LEU A 547 6.44 6.18 -21.49
C LEU A 547 5.27 5.23 -21.69
N SER A 548 4.41 5.09 -20.69
CA SER A 548 3.22 4.25 -20.75
C SER A 548 1.99 4.99 -20.23
N ASN A 549 0.82 4.48 -20.61
CA ASN A 549 -0.47 4.90 -20.05
C ASN A 549 -0.75 6.42 -20.12
N GLY A 550 -0.30 7.08 -21.18
CA GLY A 550 -0.58 8.49 -21.46
C GLY A 550 0.41 9.49 -20.87
N ALA A 551 1.60 9.05 -20.44
CA ALA A 551 2.71 9.91 -20.00
C ALA A 551 3.34 10.73 -21.15
N ASP A 552 2.52 11.49 -21.88
CA ASP A 552 2.90 12.21 -23.09
C ASP A 552 3.64 13.54 -22.79
N ASP A 553 3.50 14.08 -21.57
CA ASP A 553 4.10 15.36 -21.13
C ASP A 553 5.51 15.20 -20.52
N VAL A 554 6.34 14.36 -21.15
CA VAL A 554 7.73 14.14 -20.73
C VAL A 554 8.69 14.71 -21.76
N VAL A 555 9.39 15.78 -21.39
CA VAL A 555 10.41 16.43 -22.20
C VAL A 555 11.75 15.76 -21.98
N ARG A 556 12.32 15.19 -23.04
CA ARG A 556 13.65 14.57 -23.05
C ARG A 556 14.64 15.50 -23.75
N ALA A 557 15.77 15.80 -23.13
CA ALA A 557 16.80 16.65 -23.71
C ALA A 557 18.20 16.18 -23.31
N ASP A 558 19.15 16.08 -24.25
CA ASP A 558 20.57 15.86 -23.92
C ASP A 558 20.85 14.61 -23.05
N ASN A 559 20.07 13.52 -23.19
CA ASN A 559 20.38 12.25 -22.53
C ASN A 559 21.28 11.39 -23.44
N ASP A 560 22.25 10.70 -22.84
CA ASP A 560 23.09 9.71 -23.51
C ASP A 560 22.57 8.30 -23.19
N ASP A 561 21.84 7.71 -24.14
CA ASP A 561 21.36 6.33 -24.11
C ASP A 561 22.13 5.42 -25.09
N SER A 562 23.29 5.86 -25.59
CA SER A 562 24.11 5.10 -26.54
C SER A 562 24.62 3.77 -25.98
N GLY A 563 24.68 3.65 -24.65
CA GLY A 563 25.00 2.42 -23.93
C GLY A 563 23.81 1.46 -23.72
N TRP A 564 22.62 1.79 -24.24
CA TRP A 564 21.44 0.94 -24.12
C TRP A 564 21.30 -0.04 -25.28
N THR A 565 21.10 -1.32 -24.95
CA THR A 565 20.80 -2.36 -25.93
C THR A 565 19.32 -2.70 -25.88
N GLU A 566 18.59 -2.32 -26.93
CA GLU A 566 17.17 -2.66 -27.07
C GLU A 566 16.97 -4.18 -27.19
N ARG A 567 16.18 -4.73 -26.27
CA ARG A 567 15.69 -6.10 -26.34
C ARG A 567 14.19 -6.10 -26.52
N TRP A 568 13.70 -6.85 -27.50
CA TRP A 568 12.28 -6.92 -27.80
C TRP A 568 11.52 -7.39 -26.55
N GLU A 569 10.49 -6.65 -26.13
CA GLU A 569 9.68 -6.96 -24.94
C GLU A 569 9.21 -8.42 -24.91
N VAL A 570 8.85 -8.97 -26.09
CA VAL A 570 8.39 -10.35 -26.18
C VAL A 570 9.49 -11.35 -25.84
N LEU A 571 10.76 -11.08 -26.18
CA LEU A 571 11.88 -11.94 -25.83
C LEU A 571 12.15 -11.89 -24.33
N VAL A 572 12.18 -10.69 -23.75
CA VAL A 572 12.36 -10.51 -22.29
C VAL A 572 11.23 -11.18 -21.51
N TRP A 573 9.98 -11.03 -21.98
CA TRP A 573 8.83 -11.68 -21.36
C TRP A 573 8.85 -13.20 -21.49
N ILE A 574 9.27 -13.74 -22.66
CA ILE A 574 9.43 -15.18 -22.89
C ILE A 574 10.51 -15.78 -21.97
N GLU A 575 11.63 -15.09 -21.80
CA GLU A 575 12.70 -15.51 -20.88
C GLU A 575 12.23 -15.49 -19.42
N ALA A 576 11.46 -14.47 -19.02
CA ALA A 576 10.88 -14.39 -17.68
C ALA A 576 9.76 -15.42 -17.43
N HIS A 577 9.04 -15.86 -18.48
CA HIS A 577 7.87 -16.73 -18.37
C HIS A 577 7.93 -17.95 -19.31
N PRO A 578 8.91 -18.87 -19.14
CA PRO A 578 9.10 -19.99 -20.06
C PRO A 578 7.87 -20.93 -20.13
N LEU A 579 7.12 -21.05 -19.02
CA LEU A 579 5.89 -21.84 -18.98
C LEU A 579 4.72 -21.20 -19.74
N ALA A 580 4.71 -19.88 -19.92
CA ALA A 580 3.62 -19.20 -20.61
C ALA A 580 3.56 -19.54 -22.10
N LEU A 581 4.72 -19.83 -22.73
CA LEU A 581 4.76 -20.39 -24.09
C LEU A 581 4.09 -21.75 -24.18
N LEU A 582 4.30 -22.62 -23.18
CA LEU A 582 3.67 -23.94 -23.14
C LEU A 582 2.16 -23.83 -23.02
N TRP A 583 1.67 -22.94 -22.15
CA TRP A 583 0.24 -22.65 -22.01
C TRP A 583 -0.36 -22.02 -23.27
N GLY A 584 0.35 -21.09 -23.91
CA GLY A 584 -0.06 -20.49 -25.18
C GLY A 584 -0.21 -21.56 -26.28
N LEU A 585 0.74 -22.50 -26.36
CA LEU A 585 0.70 -23.59 -27.33
C LEU A 585 -0.44 -24.59 -27.04
N LEU A 586 -0.71 -24.86 -25.75
CA LEU A 586 -1.87 -25.67 -25.32
C LEU A 586 -3.20 -25.03 -25.75
N LEU A 587 -3.31 -23.70 -25.68
CA LEU A 587 -4.51 -22.94 -26.05
C LEU A 587 -4.82 -22.92 -27.55
N ILE A 588 -3.85 -23.26 -28.42
CA ILE A 588 -4.09 -23.35 -29.87
C ILE A 588 -5.11 -24.44 -30.21
N ILE A 589 -5.09 -25.57 -29.47
CA ILE A 589 -5.97 -26.72 -29.71
C ILE A 589 -7.46 -26.34 -29.57
N PRO A 590 -7.93 -25.76 -28.45
CA PRO A 590 -9.32 -25.34 -28.32
C PRO A 590 -9.69 -24.21 -29.29
N ILE A 591 -8.80 -23.27 -29.59
CA ILE A 591 -9.06 -22.18 -30.55
C ILE A 591 -9.33 -22.73 -31.96
N VAL A 592 -8.49 -23.66 -32.43
CA VAL A 592 -8.69 -24.35 -33.72
C VAL A 592 -9.97 -25.18 -33.69
N GLY A 593 -10.26 -25.85 -32.57
CA GLY A 593 -11.51 -26.59 -32.37
C GLY A 593 -12.75 -25.70 -32.52
N ILE A 594 -12.76 -24.54 -31.87
CA ILE A 594 -13.85 -23.56 -31.95
C ILE A 594 -14.00 -23.02 -33.38
N ALA A 595 -12.90 -22.63 -34.02
CA ALA A 595 -12.91 -22.15 -35.41
C ALA A 595 -13.46 -23.21 -36.37
N PHE A 596 -13.11 -24.49 -36.17
CA PHE A 596 -13.63 -25.60 -36.94
C PHE A 596 -15.14 -25.81 -36.74
N VAL A 597 -15.63 -25.69 -35.50
CA VAL A 597 -17.08 -25.76 -35.21
C VAL A 597 -17.83 -24.62 -35.92
N PHE A 598 -17.33 -23.39 -35.86
CA PHE A 598 -17.93 -22.25 -36.58
C PHE A 598 -17.93 -22.44 -38.10
N TYR A 599 -16.83 -22.96 -38.65
CA TYR A 599 -16.74 -23.31 -40.07
C TYR A 599 -17.79 -24.36 -40.46
N ARG A 600 -17.97 -25.40 -39.63
CA ARG A 600 -18.95 -26.47 -39.85
C ARG A 600 -20.38 -25.95 -39.77
N VAL A 601 -20.71 -25.10 -38.80
CA VAL A 601 -22.05 -24.51 -38.64
C VAL A 601 -22.41 -23.62 -39.84
N ARG A 602 -21.48 -22.81 -40.33
CA ARG A 602 -21.70 -22.00 -41.55
C ARG A 602 -21.96 -22.86 -42.78
N ARG A 603 -21.26 -23.98 -42.93
CA ARG A 603 -21.47 -24.90 -44.05
C ARG A 603 -22.82 -25.61 -43.98
N GLN A 604 -23.27 -25.97 -42.78
CA GLN A 604 -24.60 -26.57 -42.60
C GLN A 604 -25.75 -25.60 -42.89
N ARG A 605 -25.59 -24.31 -42.60
CA ARG A 605 -26.58 -23.29 -42.98
C ARG A 605 -26.76 -23.17 -44.49
N LYS A 606 -25.66 -23.19 -45.27
CA LYS A 606 -25.73 -23.20 -46.75
C LYS A 606 -26.40 -24.45 -47.31
N ILE A 607 -26.20 -25.62 -46.69
CA ILE A 607 -26.90 -26.84 -47.11
C ILE A 607 -28.40 -26.72 -46.82
N ARG A 608 -28.78 -26.12 -45.68
CA ARG A 608 -30.18 -25.89 -45.33
C ARG A 608 -30.88 -24.95 -46.31
N GLU A 609 -30.22 -23.86 -46.73
CA GLU A 609 -30.73 -22.94 -47.76
C GLU A 609 -30.92 -23.63 -49.13
N LEU A 610 -30.01 -24.54 -49.51
CA LEU A 610 -30.14 -25.32 -50.75
C LEU A 610 -31.29 -26.35 -50.68
N VAL A 611 -31.51 -26.96 -49.51
CA VAL A 611 -32.65 -27.86 -49.31
C VAL A 611 -33.97 -27.08 -49.28
N GLU A 612 -34.01 -25.92 -48.63
CA GLU A 612 -35.20 -25.07 -48.52
C GLU A 612 -35.61 -24.52 -49.90
N SER A 613 -34.65 -24.06 -50.70
CA SER A 613 -34.89 -23.64 -52.09
C SER A 613 -35.34 -24.80 -53.00
N ALA A 614 -34.80 -26.01 -52.84
CA ALA A 614 -35.28 -27.19 -53.54
C ALA A 614 -36.72 -27.57 -53.12
N THR A 615 -37.05 -27.43 -51.84
CA THR A 615 -38.38 -27.75 -51.31
C THR A 615 -39.43 -26.73 -51.79
N ILE A 616 -39.08 -25.44 -51.83
CA ILE A 616 -39.93 -24.37 -52.38
C ILE A 616 -40.15 -24.56 -53.89
N ALA A 617 -39.12 -25.00 -54.64
CA ALA A 617 -39.26 -25.28 -56.06
C ALA A 617 -40.21 -26.44 -56.36
N VAL A 618 -40.20 -27.50 -55.55
CA VAL A 618 -41.14 -28.62 -55.67
C VAL A 618 -42.57 -28.19 -55.32
N ALA A 619 -42.75 -27.42 -54.24
CA ALA A 619 -44.06 -26.89 -53.87
C ALA A 619 -44.65 -25.92 -54.92
N ALA A 620 -43.79 -25.14 -55.60
CA ALA A 620 -44.21 -24.26 -56.70
C ALA A 620 -44.63 -25.06 -57.94
N ALA A 621 -43.95 -26.15 -58.27
CA ALA A 621 -44.33 -27.04 -59.36
C ALA A 621 -45.67 -27.76 -59.07
N GLU A 622 -45.90 -28.16 -57.82
CA GLU A 622 -47.16 -28.77 -57.38
C GLU A 622 -48.33 -27.77 -57.43
N LYS A 623 -48.10 -26.51 -57.04
CA LYS A 623 -49.10 -25.43 -57.16
C LYS A 623 -49.50 -25.14 -58.61
N ALA A 624 -48.53 -25.13 -59.55
CA ALA A 624 -48.82 -24.96 -60.98
C ALA A 624 -49.67 -26.11 -61.56
N SER A 625 -49.51 -27.32 -61.01
CA SER A 625 -50.31 -28.50 -61.35
C SER A 625 -51.78 -28.34 -60.92
N TYR A 626 -52.01 -27.72 -59.74
CA TYR A 626 -53.36 -27.44 -59.23
C TYR A 626 -54.05 -26.26 -59.92
N GLU A 627 -53.31 -25.21 -60.32
CA GLU A 627 -53.89 -24.06 -61.02
C GLU A 627 -54.27 -24.40 -62.47
N GLY A 628 -53.55 -25.33 -63.12
CA GLY A 628 -53.94 -25.87 -64.43
C GLY A 628 -55.26 -26.65 -64.41
N ALA A 629 -55.62 -27.26 -63.27
CA ALA A 629 -56.87 -28.01 -63.10
C ALA A 629 -58.10 -27.11 -62.86
N ARG A 630 -57.91 -25.82 -62.50
CA ARG A 630 -58.99 -24.86 -62.20
C ARG A 630 -59.45 -24.03 -63.41
N GLY A 631 -58.78 -24.18 -64.56
CA GLY A 631 -59.09 -23.46 -65.81
C GLY A 631 -60.21 -24.07 -66.66
N MET A 632 -60.82 -25.19 -66.25
CA MET A 632 -61.95 -25.80 -66.95
C MET A 632 -63.15 -25.91 -66.02
N ALA A 633 -64.27 -25.32 -66.48
CA ALA A 633 -65.62 -25.31 -65.89
C ALA A 633 -65.94 -24.19 -64.88
N ALA A 634 -66.38 -23.06 -65.40
CA ALA A 634 -67.58 -22.39 -64.88
C ALA A 634 -68.81 -22.97 -65.64
N PRO A 635 -70.01 -23.04 -65.04
CA PRO A 635 -70.90 -21.87 -65.15
C PRO A 635 -71.86 -21.62 -63.96
N ASP A 636 -72.52 -20.45 -64.06
CA ASP A 636 -73.80 -19.94 -63.51
C ASP A 636 -74.75 -20.93 -62.79
N VAL A 637 -75.60 -20.56 -61.82
CA VAL A 637 -76.69 -19.57 -61.91
C VAL A 637 -77.24 -19.12 -60.52
N ALA A 638 -77.68 -17.86 -60.45
CA ALA A 638 -78.88 -17.28 -59.79
C ALA A 638 -79.42 -17.76 -58.42
N GLY A 639 -79.57 -16.78 -57.51
CA GLY A 639 -80.88 -16.44 -56.92
C GLY A 639 -81.18 -16.84 -55.46
N VAL A 640 -81.82 -15.88 -54.77
CA VAL A 640 -82.67 -16.01 -53.55
C VAL A 640 -82.01 -15.67 -52.19
N ALA A 641 -82.74 -14.83 -51.44
CA ALA A 641 -82.45 -14.29 -50.12
C ALA A 641 -83.12 -15.11 -48.98
N GLU A 642 -82.78 -14.74 -47.74
CA GLU A 642 -83.31 -15.19 -46.43
C GLU A 642 -82.80 -16.52 -45.87
N GLY A 643 -82.44 -16.52 -44.57
CA GLY A 643 -82.13 -17.75 -43.83
C GLY A 643 -81.30 -17.55 -42.56
N GLU A 644 -82.00 -17.44 -41.44
CA GLU A 644 -81.62 -17.10 -40.07
C GLU A 644 -81.01 -18.31 -39.26
N VAL A 645 -79.92 -18.10 -38.49
CA VAL A 645 -79.67 -18.39 -37.02
C VAL A 645 -79.82 -19.88 -36.52
N PRO A 646 -79.05 -20.47 -35.54
CA PRO A 646 -78.72 -19.90 -34.22
C PRO A 646 -77.39 -20.28 -33.51
N ALA A 647 -77.17 -19.59 -32.39
CA ALA A 647 -76.30 -19.94 -31.29
C ALA A 647 -76.72 -21.25 -30.57
N SER A 648 -75.79 -21.90 -29.85
CA SER A 648 -75.94 -22.32 -28.44
C SER A 648 -75.06 -23.52 -28.04
N ALA A 649 -74.76 -23.56 -26.74
CA ALA A 649 -74.30 -24.65 -25.87
C ALA A 649 -72.78 -24.86 -25.78
N ALA A 650 -72.10 -24.31 -24.76
CA ALA A 650 -72.10 -24.68 -23.33
C ALA A 650 -71.07 -25.77 -22.99
N ALA A 651 -70.21 -25.45 -22.01
CA ALA A 651 -69.13 -26.26 -21.47
C ALA A 651 -69.61 -27.59 -20.81
N PRO A 652 -68.67 -28.52 -20.56
CA PRO A 652 -68.39 -28.83 -19.15
C PRO A 652 -66.90 -28.97 -18.78
N SER A 653 -66.70 -28.92 -17.47
CA SER A 653 -65.50 -28.79 -16.62
C SER A 653 -64.30 -29.72 -16.83
N PRO A 654 -63.11 -29.36 -16.29
CA PRO A 654 -61.87 -30.13 -16.39
C PRO A 654 -61.66 -31.10 -15.21
N LEU A 655 -60.80 -32.11 -15.40
CA LEU A 655 -59.88 -32.77 -14.43
C LEU A 655 -59.26 -34.02 -15.11
N PRO A 656 -58.13 -34.62 -14.64
CA PRO A 656 -57.13 -34.16 -13.67
C PRO A 656 -55.67 -34.26 -14.19
N ALA A 657 -54.74 -33.67 -13.43
CA ALA A 657 -53.30 -33.70 -13.69
C ALA A 657 -52.65 -35.09 -13.49
N PRO A 658 -51.62 -35.46 -14.28
CA PRO A 658 -50.73 -36.56 -13.95
C PRO A 658 -49.54 -36.12 -13.09
N ALA A 659 -49.27 -36.89 -12.04
CA ALA A 659 -48.27 -36.71 -10.99
C ALA A 659 -46.80 -36.81 -11.47
N PRO A 660 -45.85 -36.18 -10.75
CA PRO A 660 -44.43 -36.29 -11.06
C PRO A 660 -43.82 -37.61 -10.54
N ALA A 661 -43.09 -38.30 -11.41
CA ALA A 661 -42.32 -39.50 -11.07
C ALA A 661 -40.87 -39.17 -10.65
N PRO A 662 -40.19 -40.05 -9.89
CA PRO A 662 -39.27 -39.68 -8.80
C PRO A 662 -37.80 -39.48 -9.22
N LYS A 663 -37.11 -38.59 -8.50
CA LYS A 663 -35.65 -38.41 -8.57
C LYS A 663 -34.94 -39.63 -7.95
N ARG A 664 -34.14 -40.33 -8.76
CA ARG A 664 -33.15 -41.32 -8.30
C ARG A 664 -31.77 -40.67 -8.25
N SER A 665 -31.15 -40.69 -7.08
CA SER A 665 -29.74 -40.40 -6.85
C SER A 665 -28.83 -41.45 -7.50
N PRO A 666 -27.60 -41.07 -7.88
CA PRO A 666 -26.45 -41.96 -7.79
C PRO A 666 -25.32 -41.35 -6.93
N ALA A 667 -25.08 -42.04 -5.80
CA ALA A 667 -23.81 -42.48 -5.18
C ALA A 667 -22.53 -41.59 -5.13
N PRO A 668 -21.72 -41.72 -4.05
CA PRO A 668 -20.65 -40.81 -3.68
C PRO A 668 -19.33 -41.09 -4.40
N LYS A 669 -18.51 -40.05 -4.62
CA LYS A 669 -17.10 -40.18 -5.05
C LYS A 669 -16.16 -40.13 -3.83
N PRO A 670 -15.04 -40.88 -3.86
CA PRO A 670 -14.32 -41.35 -2.68
C PRO A 670 -13.31 -40.35 -2.10
N ALA A 671 -13.06 -40.49 -0.80
CA ALA A 671 -11.92 -39.92 -0.09
C ALA A 671 -10.63 -40.72 -0.40
N ARG A 672 -9.54 -40.00 -0.71
CA ARG A 672 -8.12 -40.40 -0.65
C ARG A 672 -7.29 -39.17 -1.07
N ALA A 673 -6.12 -38.86 -0.53
CA ALA A 673 -5.30 -39.46 0.50
C ALA A 673 -4.34 -38.36 0.99
N ALA A 674 -4.02 -38.37 2.28
CA ALA A 674 -2.79 -37.76 2.77
C ALA A 674 -1.58 -38.48 2.17
N SER A 675 -0.57 -37.72 1.74
CA SER A 675 0.80 -38.21 1.53
C SER A 675 1.75 -37.03 1.81
N VAL A 676 2.26 -36.96 3.03
CA VAL A 676 3.61 -37.40 3.45
C VAL A 676 4.62 -36.26 3.36
N THR A 677 4.77 -35.60 4.50
CA THR A 677 5.96 -34.88 4.94
C THR A 677 7.15 -35.84 4.96
N ARG A 678 8.28 -35.45 4.35
CA ARG A 678 9.58 -36.08 4.63
C ARG A 678 10.44 -35.10 5.42
N ALA A 679 10.59 -35.42 6.70
CA ALA A 679 11.56 -34.85 7.60
C ALA A 679 12.99 -35.32 7.26
N ALA A 680 13.97 -34.46 7.51
CA ALA A 680 15.34 -34.80 7.87
C ALA A 680 15.75 -33.77 8.93
N ALA A 681 15.57 -34.08 10.22
CA ALA A 681 16.50 -34.82 11.09
C ALA A 681 17.61 -33.91 11.65
N ALA A 682 17.35 -33.40 12.86
CA ALA A 682 18.34 -32.86 13.79
C ALA A 682 19.21 -33.98 14.39
N PRO A 683 20.28 -33.60 15.13
CA PRO A 683 20.50 -34.22 16.42
C PRO A 683 20.84 -33.20 17.52
N ALA A 684 20.07 -33.23 18.62
CA ALA A 684 20.52 -32.91 19.98
C ALA A 684 20.90 -34.24 20.67
N PRO A 685 21.64 -34.33 21.82
CA PRO A 685 21.27 -33.75 23.14
C PRO A 685 22.54 -33.48 24.04
N PRO A 686 22.51 -33.38 25.40
CA PRO A 686 21.40 -33.43 26.36
C PRO A 686 21.37 -32.38 27.49
N SER A 687 20.15 -32.16 27.99
CA SER A 687 19.83 -31.51 29.26
C SER A 687 20.13 -32.42 30.45
N VAL A 688 20.73 -31.88 31.51
CA VAL A 688 20.80 -32.50 32.84
C VAL A 688 19.86 -31.74 33.78
N VAL A 689 18.83 -32.43 34.23
CA VAL A 689 17.94 -32.03 35.32
C VAL A 689 18.65 -32.25 36.65
N ARG A 690 18.69 -31.23 37.51
CA ARG A 690 18.88 -31.43 38.95
C ARG A 690 17.93 -30.52 39.73
N ALA A 691 17.06 -31.15 40.50
CA ALA A 691 16.11 -30.51 41.39
C ALA A 691 16.63 -30.43 42.84
N MET A 692 16.04 -29.46 43.58
CA MET A 692 15.93 -29.32 45.06
C MET A 692 17.02 -28.51 45.80
N PRO A 693 16.75 -27.92 47.00
CA PRO A 693 15.47 -27.58 47.67
C PRO A 693 15.38 -26.18 48.37
N VAL A 694 14.14 -25.75 48.64
CA VAL A 694 13.55 -25.06 49.82
C VAL A 694 14.45 -24.39 50.89
N LYS A 695 14.15 -23.11 51.21
CA LYS A 695 14.06 -22.47 52.56
C LYS A 695 13.53 -21.03 52.39
N SER A 696 12.27 -20.68 52.70
CA SER A 696 11.62 -20.43 54.00
C SER A 696 12.09 -19.17 54.78
N GLN A 697 11.11 -18.28 55.04
CA GLN A 697 10.99 -17.34 56.20
C GLN A 697 11.81 -16.04 56.14
N ARG A 698 11.32 -14.84 56.51
CA ARG A 698 10.12 -14.37 57.24
C ARG A 698 10.00 -12.82 57.08
N PRO A 699 8.87 -12.21 57.51
CA PRO A 699 8.47 -10.84 57.22
C PRO A 699 8.92 -9.83 58.28
N ILE A 700 8.97 -8.55 57.92
CA ILE A 700 8.96 -7.45 58.89
C ILE A 700 7.91 -6.43 58.49
N ASP A 701 7.00 -6.25 59.44
CA ASP A 701 5.91 -5.28 59.50
C ASP A 701 6.38 -3.83 59.58
N ALA A 702 5.48 -2.96 59.13
CA ALA A 702 5.14 -1.65 59.70
C ALA A 702 6.25 -0.57 59.77
N ARG A 703 5.96 0.62 59.24
CA ARG A 703 5.11 1.63 59.90
C ARG A 703 5.27 2.98 59.17
N ALA A 704 4.15 3.57 58.77
CA ALA A 704 4.05 4.99 58.47
C ALA A 704 4.31 5.83 59.74
N PRO A 705 4.75 7.09 59.61
CA PRO A 705 3.83 8.20 59.85
C PRO A 705 4.04 9.36 58.84
N GLN A 706 2.96 9.89 58.28
CA GLN A 706 2.24 11.10 58.72
C GLN A 706 2.98 12.44 58.51
N SER A 707 2.29 13.24 57.70
CA SER A 707 2.33 14.67 57.45
C SER A 707 2.60 15.58 58.65
N SER A 708 3.36 16.64 58.40
CA SER A 708 3.19 17.92 59.10
C SER A 708 3.31 19.07 58.11
N SER A 709 2.20 19.79 57.94
CA SER A 709 2.05 21.09 57.32
C SER A 709 2.54 22.22 58.23
N GLY A 710 3.16 23.26 57.66
CA GLY A 710 3.39 24.55 58.33
C GLY A 710 4.25 25.52 57.49
N PRO A 711 4.06 26.84 57.58
CA PRO A 711 3.79 27.67 56.40
C PRO A 711 4.78 28.83 56.13
N GLY A 712 4.72 29.33 54.89
CA GLY A 712 4.78 30.77 54.58
C GLY A 712 6.13 31.40 54.23
N ALA A 713 6.32 31.72 52.95
CA ALA A 713 7.00 32.94 52.52
C ALA A 713 6.60 33.30 51.09
N ALA A 714 6.09 34.52 50.94
CA ALA A 714 5.66 35.11 49.69
C ALA A 714 6.86 35.56 48.83
N SER A 715 6.75 35.38 47.51
CA SER A 715 7.38 36.27 46.55
C SER A 715 6.47 36.45 45.33
N THR A 716 6.32 37.71 44.98
CA THR A 716 5.43 38.31 44.01
C THR A 716 6.06 38.36 42.63
N SER A 717 5.35 37.90 41.59
CA SER A 717 5.27 38.56 40.27
C SER A 717 4.29 37.79 39.38
N SER A 718 3.04 38.23 39.41
CA SER A 718 1.95 37.69 38.58
C SER A 718 1.77 38.58 37.35
N SER A 719 2.24 38.10 36.20
CA SER A 719 1.77 38.55 34.89
C SER A 719 0.34 38.04 34.72
N ALA A 720 -0.61 38.93 34.42
CA ALA A 720 -2.03 38.60 34.32
C ALA A 720 -2.33 37.71 33.10
N GLU A 721 -2.50 36.41 33.33
CA GLU A 721 -3.30 35.53 32.45
C GLU A 721 -4.80 35.73 32.74
N PRO A 722 -5.68 35.68 31.72
CA PRO A 722 -7.11 35.65 31.97
C PRO A 722 -7.46 34.34 32.68
N ALA A 723 -7.96 34.46 33.91
CA ALA A 723 -8.43 33.34 34.72
C ALA A 723 -9.58 32.61 34.01
N PHE A 724 -9.27 31.53 33.30
CA PHE A 724 -10.26 30.52 32.96
C PHE A 724 -10.67 29.83 34.26
N GLY A 725 -11.85 30.17 34.78
CA GLY A 725 -12.44 29.51 35.95
C GLY A 725 -12.56 28.00 35.72
N ARG A 726 -12.60 27.22 36.81
CA ARG A 726 -12.92 25.79 36.71
C ARG A 726 -14.33 25.64 36.13
N PHE A 727 -14.43 25.14 34.91
CA PHE A 727 -15.71 24.81 34.28
C PHE A 727 -16.23 23.48 34.83
N ALA A 728 -17.51 23.41 35.18
CA ALA A 728 -18.12 22.19 35.70
C ALA A 728 -18.46 21.18 34.59
N SER A 729 -18.46 21.61 33.32
CA SER A 729 -18.71 20.76 32.16
C SER A 729 -18.10 21.29 30.87
N VAL A 730 -17.97 20.40 29.88
CA VAL A 730 -17.54 20.75 28.51
C VAL A 730 -18.52 21.72 27.84
N GLU A 731 -19.83 21.64 28.15
CA GLU A 731 -20.84 22.60 27.68
C GLU A 731 -20.55 24.00 28.20
N GLU A 732 -20.21 24.14 29.48
CA GLU A 732 -19.93 25.44 30.12
C GLU A 732 -18.65 26.09 29.58
N LEU A 733 -17.59 25.30 29.41
CA LEU A 733 -16.34 25.74 28.78
C LEU A 733 -16.59 26.19 27.32
N ALA A 734 -17.36 25.42 26.55
CA ALA A 734 -17.67 25.75 25.16
C ALA A 734 -18.47 27.05 25.04
N VAL A 735 -19.48 27.23 25.90
CA VAL A 735 -20.31 28.43 25.93
C VAL A 735 -19.48 29.65 26.32
N ALA A 736 -18.63 29.55 27.35
CA ALA A 736 -17.76 30.65 27.76
C ALA A 736 -16.74 31.02 26.68
N ALA A 737 -16.13 30.03 26.02
CA ALA A 737 -15.17 30.27 24.94
C ALA A 737 -15.81 31.04 23.75
N VAL A 738 -17.06 30.73 23.41
CA VAL A 738 -17.75 31.40 22.30
C VAL A 738 -18.37 32.74 22.71
N LEU A 739 -19.12 32.79 23.81
CA LEU A 739 -19.86 33.99 24.20
C LEU A 739 -19.02 35.03 24.94
N ASP A 740 -18.08 34.59 25.78
CA ASP A 740 -17.31 35.49 26.63
C ASP A 740 -15.91 35.76 26.07
N ALA A 741 -15.28 34.76 25.43
CA ALA A 741 -13.96 34.92 24.78
C ALA A 741 -14.02 35.14 23.25
N GLY A 742 -15.22 35.20 22.66
CA GLY A 742 -15.45 35.56 21.25
C GLY A 742 -14.85 34.58 20.23
N LYS A 743 -14.62 33.31 20.61
CA LYS A 743 -14.02 32.32 19.71
C LYS A 743 -15.05 31.77 18.72
N PRO A 744 -14.65 31.44 17.47
CA PRO A 744 -15.54 30.82 16.49
C PRO A 744 -16.05 29.44 16.94
N ILE A 745 -17.32 29.14 16.68
CA ILE A 745 -17.99 27.89 17.11
C ILE A 745 -17.28 26.65 16.54
N ASP A 746 -16.86 26.70 15.28
CA ASP A 746 -16.12 25.65 14.59
C ASP A 746 -14.78 25.35 15.28
N ARG A 747 -14.04 26.39 15.68
CA ARG A 747 -12.77 26.25 16.38
C ARG A 747 -12.93 25.67 17.79
N VAL A 748 -13.97 26.10 18.51
CA VAL A 748 -14.28 25.57 19.85
C VAL A 748 -14.75 24.11 19.77
N ALA A 749 -15.60 23.78 18.80
CA ALA A 749 -16.07 22.42 18.57
C ALA A 749 -14.92 21.46 18.22
N HIS A 750 -14.00 21.91 17.36
CA HIS A 750 -12.81 21.15 17.01
C HIS A 750 -11.89 20.93 18.22
N ALA A 751 -11.63 21.99 19.00
CA ALA A 751 -10.78 21.92 20.19
C ALA A 751 -11.35 20.98 21.27
N LEU A 752 -12.67 20.95 21.45
CA LEU A 752 -13.35 20.13 22.45
C LEU A 752 -13.78 18.75 21.93
N ARG A 753 -13.48 18.42 20.66
CA ARG A 753 -13.85 17.15 20.00
C ARG A 753 -15.35 16.82 20.10
N VAL A 754 -16.19 17.84 19.96
CA VAL A 754 -17.66 17.69 19.95
C VAL A 754 -18.23 18.18 18.62
N PRO A 755 -19.36 17.64 18.15
CA PRO A 755 -19.96 18.10 16.90
C PRO A 755 -20.25 19.60 16.93
N VAL A 756 -19.99 20.30 15.82
CA VAL A 756 -20.25 21.75 15.66
C VAL A 756 -21.71 22.09 16.01
N GLY A 757 -22.66 21.21 15.64
CA GLY A 757 -24.08 21.34 15.97
C GLY A 757 -24.36 21.32 17.48
N SER A 758 -23.57 20.59 18.26
CA SER A 758 -23.70 20.53 19.73
C SER A 758 -23.29 21.85 20.37
N VAL A 759 -22.13 22.40 19.97
CA VAL A 759 -21.66 23.72 20.47
C VAL A 759 -22.61 24.84 20.05
N ALA A 760 -23.09 24.82 18.80
CA ALA A 760 -24.09 25.77 18.33
C ALA A 760 -25.40 25.65 19.15
N GLY A 761 -25.82 24.43 19.48
CA GLY A 761 -26.99 24.16 20.33
C GLY A 761 -26.83 24.71 21.75
N TRP A 762 -25.68 24.47 22.38
CA TRP A 762 -25.36 24.97 23.72
C TRP A 762 -25.29 26.50 23.79
N VAL A 763 -24.60 27.13 22.84
CA VAL A 763 -24.49 28.60 22.73
C VAL A 763 -25.87 29.23 22.52
N SER A 764 -26.71 28.63 21.69
CA SER A 764 -28.08 29.10 21.44
C SER A 764 -28.96 28.97 22.69
N LYS A 765 -28.82 27.88 23.45
CA LYS A 765 -29.52 27.66 24.71
C LYS A 765 -29.08 28.68 25.77
N ALA A 766 -27.78 28.95 25.88
CA ALA A 766 -27.22 29.92 26.81
C ALA A 766 -27.66 31.36 26.52
N ARG A 767 -27.71 31.78 25.24
CA ARG A 767 -28.25 33.10 24.84
C ARG A 767 -29.69 33.29 25.29
N ARG A 768 -30.56 32.28 25.04
CA ARG A 768 -31.97 32.32 25.47
C ARG A 768 -32.11 32.42 26.99
N GLN A 769 -31.24 31.76 27.75
CA GLN A 769 -31.25 31.84 29.22
C GLN A 769 -30.81 33.22 29.73
N ARG A 770 -29.77 33.82 29.13
CA ARG A 770 -29.34 35.20 29.46
C ARG A 770 -30.44 36.22 29.13
N GLU A 771 -31.06 36.11 27.96
CA GLU A 771 -32.17 36.98 27.55
C GLU A 771 -33.42 36.83 28.46
N ALA A 772 -33.73 35.61 28.91
CA ALA A 772 -34.82 35.37 29.84
C ALA A 772 -34.52 35.98 31.23
N ALA A 773 -33.29 35.83 31.73
CA ALA A 773 -32.85 36.40 32.99
C ALA A 773 -32.83 37.94 32.96
N GLU A 774 -32.44 38.55 31.85
CA GLU A 774 -32.48 40.01 31.66
C GLU A 774 -33.92 40.53 31.63
N ARG A 775 -34.87 39.80 31.02
CA ARG A 775 -36.29 40.16 31.06
C ARG A 775 -36.87 40.05 32.47
N GLU A 776 -36.52 39.01 33.21
CA GLU A 776 -36.96 38.80 34.60
C GLU A 776 -36.31 39.78 35.59
N ALA A 777 -35.13 40.32 35.26
CA ALA A 777 -34.52 41.43 36.00
C ALA A 777 -35.21 42.77 35.67
N ALA A 778 -35.50 43.03 34.40
CA ALA A 778 -36.20 44.24 33.96
C ALA A 778 -37.66 44.32 34.46
N ASP A 779 -38.33 43.18 34.64
CA ASP A 779 -39.66 43.11 35.25
C ASP A 779 -39.63 43.18 36.79
N ARG A 780 -38.47 42.99 37.43
CA ARG A 780 -38.26 43.20 38.88
C ARG A 780 -37.94 44.66 39.24
N ASP A 781 -37.36 45.40 38.29
CA ASP A 781 -37.03 46.83 38.43
C ASP A 781 -38.18 47.76 38.01
N ARG A 782 -39.29 47.22 37.49
CA ARG A 782 -40.57 47.91 37.28
C ARG A 782 -41.54 47.63 38.41
#